data_AF-A0AAU0R662-F1
#
_entry.id   AF-A0AAU0R662-F1
#
_cell.length_a   1.000
_cell.length_b   1.000
_cell.length_c   1.000
_cell.angle_alpha   90.00
_cell.angle_beta   90.00
_cell.angle_gamma   90.00
#
_symmetry.space_group_name_H-M   'P 1'
#
loop_
_entity.id
_entity.type
_entity.pdbx_description
1 polymer ?
#
loop_
_entity_poly.entity_id
_entity_poly.type
_entity_poly.pdbx_seq_one_letter_code
_entity_poly.pdbx_strand_id
1 'polypeptide(L)'
;MPLLIRHAYGSTRKDTVIIPYYLYRVSTLRDTLPPRLYKPIADTIPIPLFKPKPPSRNWFHRVAEYRDSLRRRDYRDSLIRKMTRQNAPEPPTTDSSIIKSEQYFIPFTGRVIRDIYYRKVNVFGPQNIRDTAFTTSMKLIKLANRLHYNTEEWVIRQALFFKSGDTLNPYEMSDNERYLRSRPYMQDARLYIINAGASPDSLDLLVVTKDVFEYGVDVGEASTSAVRTTIYNNNLFGAGQELRVGAYWKNSYNPPWGSEVKYTKYNALGTFADVSLGYTTLNNYFPLDSGVFEGAYYLNINRPLYNSSADWAGGIGLRRSFSINAREQPDTIYRDYKYELLELWGGYNLIKQDKHNLNNQRPNLAILLAHSNQMFLKTPRQPIYKYDPIYNNHRYYLAQAIVFRNEFFKSTHFFGFGRTEDIPLGYNASVTSGWETWKGRTRAYAGIEGQKFWVTKLKGIFNAQIGIGTFYQNGRSEDAVIHTKLEYYSRSFRLGKGRFREFAYFDYLGNPNPYFYKPLQLNMEHGIYGYKGVPLTGYQRINLRSETVYYSPLKVLGFKFNWFTTLQATQLTINSNNVFKNPIYGGVGLGCRIKNENLPLNTLLFDINYFPNAPAPVKPVYFEITTTVDFRFDIFTLKMPNFINFR
;
A
#
# COMPACT_ATOMS: atom_id res chain seq x y z
N MET A 1 -70.45 37.25 -17.67
CA MET A 1 -70.32 37.79 -19.04
C MET A 1 -69.52 36.79 -19.90
N PRO A 2 -69.53 36.90 -21.26
CA PRO A 2 -69.40 35.77 -22.22
C PRO A 2 -68.11 34.90 -22.11
N LEU A 3 -68.08 33.58 -22.40
CA LEU A 3 -68.59 32.79 -23.56
C LEU A 3 -67.85 33.14 -24.88
N LEU A 4 -67.59 32.28 -25.89
CA LEU A 4 -67.81 30.85 -26.24
C LEU A 4 -66.48 30.30 -26.90
N ILE A 5 -66.29 29.17 -27.63
CA ILE A 5 -67.15 28.14 -28.28
C ILE A 5 -66.44 26.74 -28.29
N ARG A 6 -67.22 25.65 -28.14
CA ARG A 6 -67.29 24.30 -28.82
C ARG A 6 -66.07 23.68 -29.59
N HIS A 7 -65.95 22.36 -29.85
CA HIS A 7 -66.69 21.09 -29.53
C HIS A 7 -65.71 19.87 -29.65
N ALA A 8 -65.83 18.75 -28.89
CA ALA A 8 -66.60 17.48 -29.15
C ALA A 8 -66.32 16.79 -30.51
N TYR A 9 -66.22 15.45 -30.69
CA TYR A 9 -66.59 14.21 -29.93
C TYR A 9 -65.33 13.31 -29.67
N GLY A 10 -65.23 12.18 -28.96
CA GLY A 10 -66.06 10.98 -28.64
C GLY A 10 -65.25 9.70 -29.05
N SER A 11 -65.29 8.51 -28.45
CA SER A 11 -66.10 7.89 -27.36
C SER A 11 -65.37 6.68 -26.69
N THR A 12 -65.91 6.14 -25.56
CA THR A 12 -65.83 4.73 -25.05
C THR A 12 -64.46 3.99 -24.97
N ARG A 13 -64.02 3.40 -23.84
CA ARG A 13 -64.71 2.44 -22.93
C ARG A 13 -64.22 2.56 -21.46
N LYS A 14 -64.94 1.91 -20.54
CA LYS A 14 -64.50 1.62 -19.15
C LYS A 14 -63.76 0.28 -19.08
N ASP A 15 -62.97 0.06 -18.03
CA ASP A 15 -63.31 -0.92 -16.97
C ASP A 15 -62.40 -0.72 -15.74
N THR A 16 -62.85 -1.18 -14.57
CA THR A 16 -62.14 -1.02 -13.28
C THR A 16 -62.54 -2.15 -12.33
N VAL A 17 -61.56 -2.80 -11.70
CA VAL A 17 -61.77 -3.90 -10.74
C VAL A 17 -60.98 -3.62 -9.47
N ILE A 18 -61.56 -3.94 -8.31
CA ILE A 18 -61.06 -3.69 -6.95
C ILE A 18 -61.49 -4.88 -6.06
N ILE A 19 -60.95 -5.00 -4.84
CA ILE A 19 -61.37 -5.92 -3.74
C ILE A 19 -60.87 -7.37 -3.95
N PRO A 20 -60.49 -8.15 -2.89
CA PRO A 20 -60.75 -7.94 -1.46
C PRO A 20 -59.55 -7.73 -0.51
N TYR A 21 -59.83 -6.99 0.57
CA TYR A 21 -59.26 -7.26 1.90
C TYR A 21 -59.95 -8.49 2.50
N TYR A 22 -59.22 -9.32 3.25
CA TYR A 22 -59.82 -10.32 4.15
C TYR A 22 -59.74 -9.86 5.61
N LEU A 23 -60.86 -10.00 6.32
CA LEU A 23 -61.00 -9.76 7.75
C LEU A 23 -61.44 -11.08 8.41
N TYR A 24 -60.70 -11.51 9.44
CA TYR A 24 -61.14 -12.54 10.39
C TYR A 24 -61.12 -11.94 11.81
N ARG A 25 -61.99 -12.45 12.69
CA ARG A 25 -62.27 -11.90 14.02
C ARG A 25 -62.55 -13.04 15.00
N VAL A 26 -62.22 -12.84 16.29
CA VAL A 26 -62.40 -13.81 17.40
C VAL A 26 -61.36 -14.96 17.27
N SER A 27 -60.71 -15.45 18.34
CA SER A 27 -61.07 -15.48 19.76
C SER A 27 -60.06 -14.85 20.72
N THR A 28 -60.49 -14.70 21.98
CA THR A 28 -59.69 -14.21 23.11
C THR A 28 -59.18 -15.37 23.96
N LEU A 29 -57.86 -15.43 24.18
CA LEU A 29 -57.28 -15.99 25.40
C LEU A 29 -56.20 -15.02 25.91
N ARG A 30 -56.15 -14.81 27.22
CA ARG A 30 -54.98 -14.23 27.89
C ARG A 30 -53.97 -15.34 28.09
N ASP A 31 -52.69 -15.05 27.90
CA ASP A 31 -51.73 -15.30 28.97
C ASP A 31 -50.49 -14.42 28.86
N THR A 32 -49.75 -14.29 29.96
CA THR A 32 -48.76 -13.22 30.16
C THR A 32 -47.31 -13.65 29.93
N LEU A 33 -46.57 -12.94 29.07
CA LEU A 33 -45.10 -12.88 29.12
C LEU A 33 -44.61 -11.55 28.48
N PRO A 34 -43.72 -10.77 29.12
CA PRO A 34 -43.27 -9.48 28.59
C PRO A 34 -42.11 -9.64 27.57
N PRO A 35 -42.18 -9.03 26.37
CA PRO A 35 -41.10 -9.08 25.40
C PRO A 35 -39.92 -8.18 25.82
N ARG A 36 -38.96 -8.74 26.55
CA ARG A 36 -37.60 -8.15 26.63
C ARG A 36 -37.03 -8.05 25.22
N LEU A 37 -36.43 -6.90 24.89
CA LEU A 37 -35.96 -6.51 23.55
C LEU A 37 -34.88 -7.45 22.97
N TYR A 38 -35.31 -8.56 22.35
CA TYR A 38 -34.47 -9.36 21.48
C TYR A 38 -34.40 -8.70 20.10
N LYS A 39 -33.44 -7.79 19.90
CA LYS A 39 -33.17 -7.22 18.56
C LYS A 39 -32.47 -8.29 17.70
N PRO A 40 -33.08 -8.79 16.60
CA PRO A 40 -32.34 -9.61 15.66
C PRO A 40 -31.23 -8.77 15.00
N ILE A 41 -30.01 -9.29 14.98
CA ILE A 41 -28.89 -8.68 14.23
C ILE A 41 -29.03 -9.07 12.76
N ALA A 42 -30.00 -8.44 12.11
CA ALA A 42 -30.32 -8.62 10.69
C ALA A 42 -30.18 -7.28 9.97
N ASP A 43 -28.92 -6.86 9.77
CA ASP A 43 -28.55 -5.72 8.90
C ASP A 43 -28.92 -6.06 7.44
N THR A 44 -30.21 -5.93 7.12
CA THR A 44 -30.76 -6.14 5.78
C THR A 44 -30.31 -5.00 4.89
N ILE A 45 -29.26 -5.24 4.10
CA ILE A 45 -28.71 -4.25 3.17
C ILE A 45 -29.71 -4.07 2.01
N PRO A 46 -30.37 -2.90 1.85
CA PRO A 46 -31.22 -2.67 0.70
C PRO A 46 -30.37 -2.65 -0.58
N ILE A 47 -30.80 -3.43 -1.57
CA ILE A 47 -30.25 -3.45 -2.92
C ILE A 47 -31.19 -2.62 -3.82
N PRO A 48 -30.83 -1.37 -4.17
CA PRO A 48 -31.66 -0.57 -5.07
C PRO A 48 -31.62 -1.15 -6.49
N LEU A 49 -32.75 -1.67 -6.97
CA LEU A 49 -32.90 -2.29 -8.30
C LEU A 49 -32.77 -1.32 -9.50
N PHE A 50 -32.45 -0.05 -9.26
CA PHE A 50 -32.26 0.94 -10.33
C PHE A 50 -30.90 0.78 -11.02
N LYS A 51 -30.89 0.12 -12.18
CA LYS A 51 -29.81 0.26 -13.17
C LYS A 51 -29.81 1.70 -13.69
N PRO A 52 -28.76 2.52 -13.45
CA PRO A 52 -28.65 3.83 -14.08
C PRO A 52 -28.46 3.66 -15.60
N LYS A 53 -28.94 4.60 -16.41
CA LYS A 53 -28.64 4.62 -17.86
C LYS A 53 -27.11 4.59 -18.06
N PRO A 54 -26.56 3.72 -18.93
CA PRO A 54 -25.13 3.65 -19.15
C PRO A 54 -24.64 4.99 -19.73
N PRO A 55 -23.61 5.64 -19.13
CA PRO A 55 -23.01 6.83 -19.71
C PRO A 55 -22.35 6.49 -21.05
N SER A 56 -22.32 7.46 -21.98
CA SER A 56 -21.79 7.26 -23.34
C SER A 56 -20.42 6.57 -23.33
N ARG A 57 -20.24 5.57 -24.22
CA ARG A 57 -19.02 4.74 -24.27
C ARG A 57 -17.77 5.51 -24.69
N ASN A 58 -17.92 6.64 -25.39
CA ASN A 58 -16.82 7.41 -25.95
C ASN A 58 -16.17 8.36 -24.91
N TRP A 59 -14.92 8.08 -24.57
CA TRP A 59 -14.10 8.82 -23.60
C TRP A 59 -14.01 10.33 -23.92
N PHE A 60 -13.76 10.68 -25.19
CA PHE A 60 -13.58 12.07 -25.63
C PHE A 60 -14.78 12.96 -25.31
N HIS A 61 -16.01 12.42 -25.44
CA HIS A 61 -17.24 13.15 -25.13
C HIS A 61 -17.33 13.49 -23.63
N ARG A 62 -16.92 12.58 -22.74
CA ARG A 62 -16.94 12.83 -21.28
C ARG A 62 -15.91 13.89 -20.88
N VAL A 63 -14.73 13.87 -21.52
CA VAL A 63 -13.66 14.86 -21.30
C VAL A 63 -14.05 16.25 -21.81
N ALA A 64 -14.74 16.34 -22.96
CA ALA A 64 -15.27 17.61 -23.47
C ALA A 64 -16.30 18.23 -22.50
N GLU A 65 -17.29 17.44 -22.05
CA GLU A 65 -18.26 17.88 -21.03
C GLU A 65 -17.59 18.37 -19.74
N TYR A 66 -16.49 17.73 -19.33
CA TYR A 66 -15.72 18.13 -18.15
C TYR A 66 -15.03 19.49 -18.34
N ARG A 67 -14.28 19.68 -19.44
CA ARG A 67 -13.62 20.95 -19.81
C ARG A 67 -14.62 22.11 -19.78
N ASP A 68 -15.80 21.91 -20.36
CA ASP A 68 -16.81 22.94 -20.52
C ASP A 68 -17.71 23.09 -19.27
N SER A 69 -17.56 22.21 -18.27
CA SER A 69 -18.09 22.42 -16.92
C SER A 69 -17.22 23.34 -16.08
N LEU A 70 -15.88 23.18 -16.12
CA LEU A 70 -14.92 23.96 -15.33
C LEU A 70 -14.92 25.45 -15.70
N ARG A 71 -15.23 25.77 -16.95
CA ARG A 71 -15.29 27.15 -17.48
C ARG A 71 -16.47 27.97 -16.95
N ARG A 72 -17.50 27.36 -16.33
CA ARG A 72 -18.70 28.06 -15.86
C ARG A 72 -18.55 28.68 -14.47
N ARG A 73 -18.93 29.96 -14.33
CA ARG A 73 -18.77 30.75 -13.10
C ARG A 73 -19.55 30.18 -11.92
N ASP A 74 -20.85 29.93 -12.09
CA ASP A 74 -21.72 29.37 -11.04
C ASP A 74 -21.27 27.98 -10.55
N TYR A 75 -20.54 27.22 -11.39
CA TYR A 75 -19.94 25.96 -10.97
C TYR A 75 -18.81 26.21 -9.95
N ARG A 76 -17.88 27.13 -10.25
CA ARG A 76 -16.79 27.56 -9.35
C ARG A 76 -17.34 28.17 -8.05
N ASP A 77 -18.32 29.06 -8.15
CA ASP A 77 -18.89 29.74 -6.99
C ASP A 77 -19.70 28.78 -6.10
N SER A 78 -20.39 27.80 -6.70
CA SER A 78 -21.04 26.70 -5.96
C SER A 78 -20.06 25.73 -5.31
N LEU A 79 -18.82 25.65 -5.83
CA LEU A 79 -17.75 24.84 -5.24
C LEU A 79 -17.25 25.51 -3.96
N ILE A 80 -16.80 26.77 -4.06
CA ILE A 80 -16.26 27.56 -2.93
C ILE A 80 -17.29 27.66 -1.79
N ARG A 81 -18.55 28.02 -2.12
CA ARG A 81 -19.63 28.15 -1.13
C ARG A 81 -20.02 26.82 -0.44
N LYS A 82 -19.57 25.67 -0.96
CA LYS A 82 -19.77 24.34 -0.35
C LYS A 82 -18.51 23.75 0.31
N MET A 83 -17.31 24.30 0.07
CA MET A 83 -16.11 23.93 0.81
C MET A 83 -16.25 24.25 2.30
N THR A 84 -16.80 25.43 2.62
CA THR A 84 -16.87 25.99 3.97
C THR A 84 -17.96 25.40 4.88
N ARG A 85 -18.72 24.40 4.41
CA ARG A 85 -19.85 23.78 5.16
C ARG A 85 -19.82 22.24 5.18
N GLN A 86 -18.66 21.61 5.00
CA GLN A 86 -18.53 20.13 4.95
C GLN A 86 -18.47 19.46 6.34
N ASN A 87 -19.60 19.38 7.04
CA ASN A 87 -19.77 18.42 8.15
C ASN A 87 -20.44 17.14 7.62
N ALA A 88 -19.65 16.08 7.41
CA ALA A 88 -20.17 14.73 7.21
C ALA A 88 -20.05 13.95 8.53
N PRO A 89 -21.07 13.16 8.93
CA PRO A 89 -20.99 12.37 10.15
C PRO A 89 -19.86 11.33 10.08
N GLU A 90 -19.15 11.13 11.19
CA GLU A 90 -18.17 10.05 11.30
C GLU A 90 -18.86 8.68 11.43
N PRO A 91 -18.37 7.63 10.74
CA PRO A 91 -18.92 6.28 10.89
C PRO A 91 -18.65 5.71 12.29
N PRO A 92 -19.49 4.78 12.80
CA PRO A 92 -19.47 4.33 14.19
C PRO A 92 -18.24 3.50 14.59
N THR A 93 -17.17 4.21 14.96
CA THR A 93 -16.49 4.16 16.27
C THR A 93 -15.88 2.87 16.84
N THR A 94 -16.11 1.67 16.30
CA THR A 94 -15.61 0.39 16.89
C THR A 94 -14.17 0.05 16.44
N ASP A 95 -13.25 1.00 16.63
CA ASP A 95 -11.85 0.98 16.16
C ASP A 95 -10.86 0.80 17.33
N SER A 96 -11.27 0.06 18.35
CA SER A 96 -10.48 -0.22 19.58
C SER A 96 -10.60 -1.67 20.05
N SER A 97 -11.25 -2.52 19.24
CA SER A 97 -11.34 -3.96 19.40
C SER A 97 -10.46 -4.62 18.34
N ILE A 98 -9.34 -5.20 18.77
CA ILE A 98 -8.46 -6.00 17.91
C ILE A 98 -9.17 -7.34 17.66
N ILE A 99 -10.01 -7.37 16.62
CA ILE A 99 -10.81 -8.51 16.19
C ILE A 99 -10.18 -9.07 14.92
N LYS A 100 -9.83 -10.36 14.94
CA LYS A 100 -9.17 -11.00 13.80
C LYS A 100 -10.11 -11.04 12.59
N SER A 101 -9.56 -10.89 11.39
CA SER A 101 -10.32 -10.63 10.16
C SER A 101 -11.19 -11.79 9.70
N GLU A 102 -10.84 -13.01 10.09
CA GLU A 102 -11.53 -14.28 9.85
C GLU A 102 -12.73 -14.51 10.79
N GLN A 103 -12.80 -13.84 11.95
CA GLN A 103 -13.76 -14.15 13.01
C GLN A 103 -15.23 -13.99 12.59
N TYR A 104 -15.52 -13.11 11.62
CA TYR A 104 -16.85 -12.94 11.02
C TYR A 104 -17.32 -14.18 10.23
N PHE A 105 -16.38 -14.92 9.63
CA PHE A 105 -16.67 -16.04 8.72
C PHE A 105 -16.73 -17.40 9.43
N ILE A 106 -16.13 -17.52 10.63
CA ILE A 106 -16.08 -18.76 11.43
C ILE A 106 -17.44 -19.49 11.57
N PRO A 107 -18.59 -18.83 11.84
CA PRO A 107 -19.89 -19.51 12.00
C PRO A 107 -20.44 -20.18 10.73
N PHE A 108 -19.80 -19.97 9.58
CA PHE A 108 -20.24 -20.44 8.26
C PHE A 108 -19.25 -21.40 7.60
N THR A 109 -18.20 -21.81 8.33
CA THR A 109 -17.15 -22.72 7.85
C THR A 109 -17.73 -24.00 7.27
N GLY A 110 -17.19 -24.44 6.13
CA GLY A 110 -17.59 -25.69 5.46
C GLY A 110 -18.87 -25.62 4.62
N ARG A 111 -19.70 -24.58 4.78
CA ARG A 111 -20.90 -24.39 3.95
C ARG A 111 -20.53 -24.11 2.49
N VAL A 112 -21.31 -24.64 1.55
CA VAL A 112 -21.10 -24.48 0.10
C VAL A 112 -21.53 -23.09 -0.36
N ILE A 113 -20.66 -22.42 -1.11
CA ILE A 113 -20.93 -21.14 -1.77
C ILE A 113 -21.75 -21.41 -3.03
N ARG A 114 -23.02 -20.98 -3.07
CA ARG A 114 -23.87 -21.14 -4.26
C ARG A 114 -23.60 -20.02 -5.25
N ASP A 115 -24.01 -18.80 -4.89
CA ASP A 115 -23.91 -17.62 -5.74
C ASP A 115 -22.97 -16.56 -5.17
N ILE A 116 -22.29 -15.85 -6.08
CA ILE A 116 -21.40 -14.73 -5.76
C ILE A 116 -21.91 -13.50 -6.52
N TYR A 117 -22.47 -12.56 -5.75
CA TYR A 117 -23.01 -11.29 -6.21
C TYR A 117 -21.97 -10.17 -6.07
N TYR A 118 -22.02 -9.16 -6.94
CA TYR A 118 -21.04 -8.06 -6.96
C TYR A 118 -21.75 -6.70 -6.85
N ARG A 119 -21.29 -5.85 -5.92
CA ARG A 119 -21.79 -4.48 -5.72
C ARG A 119 -20.62 -3.49 -5.72
N LYS A 120 -20.60 -2.59 -6.70
CA LYS A 120 -19.57 -1.55 -6.85
C LYS A 120 -20.06 -0.25 -6.20
N VAL A 121 -19.31 0.30 -5.25
CA VAL A 121 -19.63 1.54 -4.53
C VAL A 121 -18.89 2.72 -5.19
N ASN A 122 -19.60 3.82 -5.45
CA ASN A 122 -19.03 5.03 -6.03
C ASN A 122 -17.83 5.55 -5.22
N VAL A 123 -16.72 5.87 -5.90
CA VAL A 123 -15.48 6.46 -5.34
C VAL A 123 -15.78 7.62 -4.38
N PHE A 124 -16.49 8.65 -4.88
CA PHE A 124 -16.93 9.78 -4.07
C PHE A 124 -18.35 9.55 -3.52
N GLY A 125 -18.55 8.35 -2.97
CA GLY A 125 -19.70 7.97 -2.16
C GLY A 125 -19.41 8.08 -0.65
N PRO A 126 -20.07 7.26 0.18
CA PRO A 126 -19.83 7.22 1.62
C PRO A 126 -18.38 6.81 1.97
N GLN A 127 -17.93 7.15 3.19
CA GLN A 127 -16.61 6.72 3.67
C GLN A 127 -16.61 5.24 4.10
N ASN A 128 -17.74 4.74 4.61
CA ASN A 128 -17.92 3.35 5.01
C ASN A 128 -18.79 2.63 3.96
N ILE A 129 -18.37 1.46 3.49
CA ILE A 129 -19.16 0.63 2.56
C ILE A 129 -20.55 0.26 3.13
N ARG A 130 -20.70 0.23 4.46
CA ARG A 130 -21.98 -0.03 5.16
C ARG A 130 -22.98 1.13 5.12
N ASP A 131 -22.54 2.36 4.88
CA ASP A 131 -23.44 3.51 4.76
C ASP A 131 -24.09 3.50 3.37
N THR A 132 -25.42 3.47 3.34
CA THR A 132 -26.23 3.47 2.11
C THR A 132 -27.01 4.78 1.90
N ALA A 133 -26.96 5.71 2.87
CA ALA A 133 -27.75 6.94 2.88
C ALA A 133 -27.02 8.15 2.29
N PHE A 134 -25.71 8.04 2.01
CA PHE A 134 -24.91 9.14 1.49
C PHE A 134 -25.43 9.69 0.16
N THR A 135 -25.94 10.93 0.20
CA THR A 135 -26.26 11.74 -0.98
C THR A 135 -25.44 13.03 -0.96
N THR A 136 -25.04 13.51 -2.13
CA THR A 136 -24.22 14.73 -2.27
C THR A 136 -24.84 15.72 -3.25
N SER A 137 -24.86 16.99 -2.85
CA SER A 137 -25.38 18.11 -3.65
C SER A 137 -24.29 18.85 -4.43
N MET A 138 -23.06 18.33 -4.48
CA MET A 138 -21.92 18.96 -5.16
C MET A 138 -21.82 18.50 -6.63
N LYS A 139 -21.90 19.46 -7.57
CA LYS A 139 -21.83 19.19 -9.02
C LYS A 139 -20.51 18.51 -9.42
N LEU A 140 -19.37 18.94 -8.85
CA LEU A 140 -18.06 18.31 -9.10
C LEU A 140 -18.01 16.84 -8.70
N ILE A 141 -18.57 16.47 -7.54
CA ILE A 141 -18.57 15.08 -7.08
C ILE A 141 -19.43 14.19 -8.00
N LYS A 142 -20.62 14.67 -8.40
CA LYS A 142 -21.47 13.96 -9.36
C LYS A 142 -20.80 13.81 -10.74
N LEU A 143 -19.98 14.79 -11.14
CA LEU A 143 -19.25 14.74 -12.41
C LEU A 143 -18.04 13.81 -12.34
N ALA A 144 -17.25 13.83 -11.26
CA ALA A 144 -16.12 12.91 -11.07
C ALA A 144 -16.58 11.44 -11.08
N ASN A 145 -17.68 11.12 -10.38
CA ASN A 145 -18.32 9.79 -10.44
C ASN A 145 -18.88 9.41 -11.83
N ARG A 146 -19.03 10.36 -12.78
CA ARG A 146 -19.43 10.09 -14.19
C ARG A 146 -18.22 9.93 -15.12
N LEU A 147 -17.07 10.51 -14.78
CA LEU A 147 -15.82 10.31 -15.51
C LEU A 147 -15.17 8.96 -15.16
N HIS A 148 -15.22 8.58 -13.89
CA HIS A 148 -14.63 7.37 -13.34
C HIS A 148 -15.09 6.09 -14.06
N TYR A 149 -14.14 5.22 -14.37
CA TYR A 149 -14.37 3.83 -14.78
C TYR A 149 -14.26 2.89 -13.56
N ASN A 150 -15.40 2.46 -13.01
CA ASN A 150 -15.45 1.42 -11.98
C ASN A 150 -14.79 0.12 -12.50
N THR A 151 -13.99 -0.54 -11.67
CA THR A 151 -13.38 -1.86 -11.95
C THR A 151 -14.41 -2.85 -12.50
N GLU A 152 -14.10 -3.56 -13.58
CA GLU A 152 -15.05 -4.50 -14.18
C GLU A 152 -15.18 -5.81 -13.41
N GLU A 153 -16.37 -6.42 -13.46
CA GLU A 153 -16.68 -7.60 -12.63
C GLU A 153 -15.71 -8.76 -12.89
N TRP A 154 -15.30 -8.96 -14.14
CA TRP A 154 -14.34 -10.01 -14.49
C TRP A 154 -12.97 -9.84 -13.81
N VAL A 155 -12.54 -8.60 -13.53
CA VAL A 155 -11.30 -8.30 -12.78
C VAL A 155 -11.46 -8.69 -11.31
N ILE A 156 -12.61 -8.37 -10.72
CA ILE A 156 -12.92 -8.71 -9.32
C ILE A 156 -13.04 -10.24 -9.19
N ARG A 157 -13.75 -10.89 -10.11
CA ARG A 157 -13.93 -12.35 -10.19
C ARG A 157 -12.60 -13.09 -10.38
N GLN A 158 -11.68 -12.58 -11.21
CA GLN A 158 -10.32 -13.11 -11.34
C GLN A 158 -9.46 -12.93 -10.08
N ALA A 159 -9.82 -11.98 -9.20
CA ALA A 159 -9.11 -11.72 -7.95
C ALA A 159 -9.71 -12.44 -6.72
N LEU A 160 -10.80 -13.20 -6.88
CA LEU A 160 -11.32 -14.10 -5.85
C LEU A 160 -10.48 -15.40 -5.80
N PHE A 161 -10.30 -15.96 -4.61
CA PHE A 161 -9.59 -17.24 -4.44
C PHE A 161 -10.53 -18.46 -4.58
N PHE A 162 -11.81 -18.23 -4.32
CA PHE A 162 -12.91 -19.19 -4.33
C PHE A 162 -13.90 -18.90 -5.48
N LYS A 163 -14.77 -19.88 -5.76
CA LYS A 163 -15.81 -19.87 -6.79
C LYS A 163 -17.13 -20.42 -6.23
N SER A 164 -18.20 -20.28 -7.01
CA SER A 164 -19.43 -21.05 -6.81
C SER A 164 -19.11 -22.55 -6.85
N GLY A 165 -19.61 -23.31 -5.87
CA GLY A 165 -19.33 -24.71 -5.63
C GLY A 165 -18.28 -25.00 -4.54
N ASP A 166 -17.42 -24.03 -4.22
CA ASP A 166 -16.40 -24.22 -3.17
C ASP A 166 -16.99 -24.13 -1.76
N THR A 167 -16.33 -24.77 -0.78
CA THR A 167 -16.69 -24.66 0.64
C THR A 167 -16.06 -23.43 1.28
N LEU A 168 -16.80 -22.75 2.17
CA LEU A 168 -16.32 -21.55 2.82
C LEU A 168 -15.20 -21.85 3.83
N ASN A 169 -14.04 -21.24 3.62
CA ASN A 169 -12.91 -21.21 4.54
C ASN A 169 -12.72 -19.79 5.14
N PRO A 170 -12.80 -19.59 6.46
CA PRO A 170 -12.69 -18.27 7.09
C PRO A 170 -11.38 -17.52 6.85
N TYR A 171 -10.25 -18.25 6.84
CA TYR A 171 -8.93 -17.66 6.61
C TYR A 171 -8.82 -17.18 5.16
N GLU A 172 -9.24 -17.99 4.20
CA GLU A 172 -9.24 -17.67 2.77
C GLU A 172 -10.13 -16.46 2.42
N MET A 173 -11.31 -16.36 3.02
CA MET A 173 -12.19 -15.19 2.90
C MET A 173 -11.52 -13.92 3.45
N SER A 174 -10.78 -14.04 4.56
CA SER A 174 -10.07 -12.91 5.17
C SER A 174 -8.82 -12.48 4.39
N ASP A 175 -8.06 -13.45 3.86
CA ASP A 175 -6.93 -13.25 2.95
C ASP A 175 -7.42 -12.57 1.66
N ASN A 176 -8.60 -12.95 1.15
CA ASN A 176 -9.13 -12.39 -0.09
C ASN A 176 -9.60 -10.93 0.06
N GLU A 177 -10.26 -10.57 1.17
CA GLU A 177 -10.53 -9.16 1.49
C GLU A 177 -9.24 -8.32 1.51
N ARG A 178 -8.18 -8.82 2.15
CA ARG A 178 -6.86 -8.15 2.23
C ARG A 178 -6.23 -8.04 0.84
N TYR A 179 -6.27 -9.11 0.04
CA TYR A 179 -5.72 -9.11 -1.31
C TYR A 179 -6.42 -8.10 -2.22
N LEU A 180 -7.76 -8.00 -2.17
CA LEU A 180 -8.51 -6.98 -2.89
C LEU A 180 -8.12 -5.57 -2.42
N ARG A 181 -8.05 -5.31 -1.10
CA ARG A 181 -7.56 -4.01 -0.55
C ARG A 181 -6.10 -3.68 -0.88
N SER A 182 -5.28 -4.69 -1.20
CA SER A 182 -3.88 -4.48 -1.60
C SER A 182 -3.72 -3.88 -2.99
N ARG A 183 -4.73 -4.00 -3.87
CA ARG A 183 -4.64 -3.56 -5.27
C ARG A 183 -4.63 -2.01 -5.33
N PRO A 184 -3.73 -1.35 -6.10
CA PRO A 184 -3.62 0.12 -6.10
C PRO A 184 -4.85 0.91 -6.59
N TYR A 185 -5.85 0.24 -7.15
CA TYR A 185 -7.13 0.81 -7.61
C TYR A 185 -8.29 0.59 -6.61
N MET A 186 -8.08 -0.15 -5.52
CA MET A 186 -9.09 -0.46 -4.51
C MET A 186 -8.90 0.37 -3.23
N GLN A 187 -9.99 0.94 -2.71
CA GLN A 187 -10.02 1.71 -1.46
C GLN A 187 -10.44 0.84 -0.26
N ASP A 188 -11.53 0.08 -0.42
CA ASP A 188 -11.97 -0.96 0.53
C ASP A 188 -12.70 -2.07 -0.25
N ALA A 189 -12.67 -3.28 0.29
CA ALA A 189 -13.32 -4.47 -0.27
C ALA A 189 -13.85 -5.33 0.88
N ARG A 190 -15.07 -5.82 0.74
CA ARG A 190 -15.79 -6.58 1.78
C ARG A 190 -16.49 -7.80 1.21
N LEU A 191 -16.49 -8.88 1.96
CA LEU A 191 -17.31 -10.06 1.67
C LEU A 191 -18.40 -10.15 2.73
N TYR A 192 -19.66 -10.10 2.30
CA TYR A 192 -20.83 -10.27 3.17
C TYR A 192 -21.55 -11.57 2.83
N ILE A 193 -22.06 -12.25 3.85
CA ILE A 193 -22.97 -13.39 3.67
C ILE A 193 -24.38 -12.84 3.69
N ILE A 194 -25.14 -13.00 2.59
CA ILE A 194 -26.44 -12.34 2.42
C ILE A 194 -27.64 -13.30 2.47
N ASN A 195 -27.49 -14.53 1.96
CA ASN A 195 -28.50 -15.57 2.07
C ASN A 195 -27.86 -16.83 2.68
N ALA A 196 -27.91 -16.98 3.99
CA ALA A 196 -27.76 -18.29 4.65
C ALA A 196 -29.19 -18.82 4.89
N GLY A 197 -29.74 -19.53 3.91
CA GLY A 197 -31.15 -19.92 3.88
C GLY A 197 -31.51 -21.03 4.88
N ALA A 198 -32.73 -21.55 4.78
CA ALA A 198 -33.22 -22.62 5.66
C ALA A 198 -32.47 -23.97 5.49
N SER A 199 -31.67 -24.14 4.42
CA SER A 199 -30.67 -25.20 4.31
C SER A 199 -29.43 -24.82 5.15
N PRO A 200 -29.03 -25.63 6.15
CA PRO A 200 -27.84 -25.35 6.96
C PRO A 200 -26.55 -25.26 6.15
N ASP A 201 -26.48 -25.99 5.03
CA ASP A 201 -25.21 -26.39 4.40
C ASP A 201 -24.74 -25.44 3.28
N SER A 202 -25.52 -24.40 2.97
CA SER A 202 -25.27 -23.53 1.81
C SER A 202 -25.46 -22.04 2.10
N LEU A 203 -24.77 -21.19 1.33
CA LEU A 203 -24.84 -19.73 1.46
C LEU A 203 -24.57 -18.98 0.14
N ASP A 204 -24.97 -17.71 0.10
CA ASP A 204 -24.63 -16.76 -0.96
C ASP A 204 -23.73 -15.63 -0.44
N LEU A 205 -22.75 -15.24 -1.25
CA LEU A 205 -21.80 -14.17 -0.95
C LEU A 205 -22.09 -12.90 -1.76
N LEU A 206 -21.91 -11.75 -1.12
CA LEU A 206 -21.92 -10.43 -1.74
C LEU A 206 -20.54 -9.79 -1.60
N VAL A 207 -19.82 -9.70 -2.73
CA VAL A 207 -18.58 -8.95 -2.86
C VAL A 207 -18.93 -7.47 -3.03
N VAL A 208 -18.52 -6.64 -2.08
CA VAL A 208 -18.71 -5.18 -2.16
C VAL A 208 -17.36 -4.50 -2.26
N THR A 209 -17.08 -3.89 -3.41
CA THR A 209 -15.85 -3.11 -3.63
C THR A 209 -16.13 -1.61 -3.60
N LYS A 210 -15.14 -0.84 -3.20
CA LYS A 210 -15.08 0.60 -3.42
C LYS A 210 -13.73 0.97 -4.01
N ASP A 211 -13.77 1.57 -5.18
CA ASP A 211 -12.59 1.94 -5.96
C ASP A 211 -11.99 3.27 -5.47
N VAL A 212 -10.72 3.49 -5.82
CA VAL A 212 -10.10 4.83 -5.80
C VAL A 212 -10.36 5.49 -7.17
N PHE A 213 -10.39 6.83 -7.25
CA PHE A 213 -10.38 7.50 -8.55
C PHE A 213 -9.13 7.07 -9.32
N GLU A 214 -9.25 6.80 -10.61
CA GLU A 214 -8.20 6.08 -11.34
C GLU A 214 -7.03 6.97 -11.75
N TYR A 215 -7.27 8.27 -11.98
CA TYR A 215 -6.25 9.24 -12.41
C TYR A 215 -5.53 9.89 -11.23
N GLY A 216 -4.19 9.89 -11.28
CA GLY A 216 -3.30 10.50 -10.29
C GLY A 216 -2.21 11.36 -10.91
N VAL A 217 -1.65 12.24 -10.07
CA VAL A 217 -0.49 13.09 -10.36
C VAL A 217 0.40 13.07 -9.12
N ASP A 218 1.70 12.88 -9.33
CA ASP A 218 2.75 12.93 -8.31
C ASP A 218 3.78 14.01 -8.69
N VAL A 219 4.27 14.77 -7.72
CA VAL A 219 5.09 15.98 -7.93
C VAL A 219 6.33 15.89 -7.05
N GLY A 220 7.33 15.13 -7.49
CA GLY A 220 8.51 14.79 -6.70
C GLY A 220 9.62 15.85 -6.66
N GLU A 221 9.50 16.97 -7.37
CA GLU A 221 10.34 18.16 -7.24
C GLU A 221 9.59 19.34 -7.90
N ALA A 222 9.50 20.50 -7.25
CA ALA A 222 8.86 21.69 -7.81
C ALA A 222 9.58 22.96 -7.32
N SER A 223 10.30 23.62 -8.21
CA SER A 223 11.11 24.81 -7.94
C SER A 223 11.28 25.64 -9.22
N THR A 224 11.92 26.81 -9.13
CA THR A 224 12.24 27.67 -10.29
C THR A 224 13.29 27.05 -11.23
N SER A 225 14.08 26.08 -10.76
CA SER A 225 15.16 25.44 -11.51
C SER A 225 14.88 23.98 -11.90
N ALA A 226 13.86 23.35 -11.30
CA ALA A 226 13.53 21.95 -11.53
C ALA A 226 12.05 21.61 -11.27
N VAL A 227 11.45 20.81 -12.15
CA VAL A 227 10.09 20.29 -12.04
C VAL A 227 10.07 18.81 -12.41
N ARG A 228 9.70 17.94 -11.46
CA ARG A 228 9.51 16.50 -11.66
C ARG A 228 8.04 16.17 -11.43
N THR A 229 7.37 15.62 -12.43
CA THR A 229 5.94 15.30 -12.37
C THR A 229 5.63 14.01 -13.11
N THR A 230 4.88 13.13 -12.46
CA THR A 230 4.45 11.85 -13.03
C THR A 230 2.93 11.75 -12.96
N ILE A 231 2.31 11.56 -14.13
CA ILE A 231 0.87 11.32 -14.28
C ILE A 231 0.61 9.83 -14.46
N TYR A 232 -0.49 9.33 -13.94
CA TYR A 232 -0.83 7.91 -14.06
C TYR A 232 -2.33 7.66 -14.02
N ASN A 233 -2.73 6.53 -14.60
CA ASN A 233 -4.05 5.93 -14.40
C ASN A 233 -3.83 4.53 -13.81
N ASN A 234 -4.33 4.27 -12.60
CA ASN A 234 -4.15 3.00 -11.87
C ASN A 234 -5.17 1.91 -12.24
N ASN A 235 -6.19 2.24 -13.03
CA ASN A 235 -7.27 1.33 -13.40
C ASN A 235 -7.77 1.58 -14.83
N LEU A 236 -6.86 1.50 -15.80
CA LEU A 236 -7.16 1.87 -17.18
C LEU A 236 -8.37 1.08 -17.71
N PHE A 237 -9.42 1.80 -18.11
CA PHE A 237 -10.73 1.27 -18.54
C PHE A 237 -11.43 0.33 -17.53
N GLY A 238 -11.13 0.43 -16.23
CA GLY A 238 -11.65 -0.48 -15.20
C GLY A 238 -11.03 -1.89 -15.25
N ALA A 239 -9.95 -2.09 -16.01
CA ALA A 239 -9.42 -3.41 -16.36
C ALA A 239 -8.20 -3.86 -15.52
N GLY A 240 -8.00 -3.24 -14.34
CA GLY A 240 -6.93 -3.59 -13.39
C GLY A 240 -5.53 -3.39 -13.98
N GLN A 241 -5.28 -2.21 -14.53
CA GLN A 241 -4.04 -1.86 -15.26
C GLN A 241 -3.55 -0.47 -14.87
N GLU A 242 -2.26 -0.36 -14.54
CA GLU A 242 -1.56 0.92 -14.41
C GLU A 242 -0.96 1.33 -15.76
N LEU A 243 -1.16 2.59 -16.15
CA LEU A 243 -0.32 3.29 -17.13
C LEU A 243 0.23 4.55 -16.47
N ARG A 244 1.55 4.71 -16.48
CA ARG A 244 2.29 5.80 -15.84
C ARG A 244 3.22 6.46 -16.85
N VAL A 245 3.19 7.79 -16.88
CA VAL A 245 4.06 8.63 -17.72
C VAL A 245 4.65 9.73 -16.86
N GLY A 246 5.98 9.77 -16.78
CA GLY A 246 6.73 10.74 -15.97
C GLY A 246 7.60 11.65 -16.83
N ALA A 247 7.77 12.88 -16.37
CA ALA A 247 8.67 13.86 -16.92
C ALA A 247 9.47 14.55 -15.81
N TYR A 248 10.73 14.85 -16.09
CA TYR A 248 11.57 15.69 -15.26
C TYR A 248 12.22 16.74 -16.12
N TRP A 249 12.17 18.00 -15.69
CA TRP A 249 12.97 19.07 -16.24
C TRP A 249 13.86 19.66 -15.15
N LYS A 250 15.12 19.94 -15.47
CA LYS A 250 16.07 20.59 -14.56
C LYS A 250 17.10 21.40 -15.33
N ASN A 251 17.15 22.71 -15.08
CA ASN A 251 18.02 23.63 -15.83
C ASN A 251 19.53 23.39 -15.63
N SER A 252 19.92 22.76 -14.52
CA SER A 252 21.32 22.47 -14.19
C SER A 252 21.83 21.16 -14.78
N TYR A 253 21.03 20.44 -15.58
CA TYR A 253 21.37 19.12 -16.13
C TYR A 253 21.45 19.15 -17.66
N ASN A 254 22.26 18.27 -18.24
CA ASN A 254 22.31 18.02 -19.69
C ASN A 254 22.18 16.50 -19.99
N PRO A 255 21.18 16.06 -20.78
CA PRO A 255 20.02 16.84 -21.23
C PRO A 255 19.19 17.34 -20.03
N PRO A 256 18.60 18.54 -20.11
CA PRO A 256 17.77 19.09 -19.03
C PRO A 256 16.40 18.39 -18.90
N TRP A 257 16.14 17.31 -19.65
CA TRP A 257 14.90 16.54 -19.62
C TRP A 257 15.16 15.05 -19.35
N GLY A 258 14.31 14.45 -18.51
CA GLY A 258 14.19 13.01 -18.32
C GLY A 258 12.73 12.55 -18.48
N SER A 259 12.53 11.26 -18.73
CA SER A 259 11.20 10.66 -18.98
C SER A 259 11.03 9.29 -18.32
N GLU A 260 9.79 8.94 -18.00
CA GLU A 260 9.36 7.59 -17.60
C GLU A 260 8.14 7.18 -18.43
N VAL A 261 8.09 5.91 -18.85
CA VAL A 261 6.87 5.23 -19.28
C VAL A 261 6.84 3.85 -18.62
N LYS A 262 5.77 3.55 -17.88
CA LYS A 262 5.56 2.26 -17.22
C LYS A 262 4.13 1.78 -17.45
N TYR A 263 3.98 0.50 -17.74
CA TYR A 263 2.70 -0.20 -17.79
C TYR A 263 2.74 -1.42 -16.85
N THR A 264 1.70 -1.60 -16.03
CA THR A 264 1.53 -2.78 -15.17
C THR A 264 0.14 -3.38 -15.35
N LYS A 265 0.07 -4.66 -15.73
CA LYS A 265 -1.15 -5.47 -15.62
C LYS A 265 -1.15 -6.18 -14.26
N TYR A 266 -2.08 -5.80 -13.39
CA TYR A 266 -2.30 -6.54 -12.15
C TYR A 266 -3.12 -7.81 -12.42
N ASN A 267 -2.77 -8.88 -11.71
CA ASN A 267 -3.39 -10.21 -11.82
C ASN A 267 -3.58 -10.65 -13.29
N ALA A 268 -2.46 -10.77 -14.01
CA ALA A 268 -2.47 -11.15 -15.42
C ALA A 268 -3.14 -12.53 -15.61
N LEU A 269 -4.17 -12.57 -16.46
CA LEU A 269 -4.94 -13.77 -16.80
C LEU A 269 -5.57 -14.53 -15.60
N GLY A 270 -5.73 -13.88 -14.43
CA GLY A 270 -6.20 -14.56 -13.22
C GLY A 270 -5.17 -15.46 -12.53
N THR A 271 -3.88 -15.32 -12.88
CA THR A 271 -2.79 -16.15 -12.32
C THR A 271 -2.28 -15.70 -10.95
N PHE A 272 -2.74 -14.54 -10.47
CA PHE A 272 -2.19 -13.76 -9.34
C PHE A 272 -0.76 -13.24 -9.55
N ALA A 273 -0.21 -13.34 -10.77
CA ALA A 273 1.02 -12.65 -11.15
C ALA A 273 0.72 -11.20 -11.60
N ASP A 274 1.46 -10.24 -11.05
CA ASP A 274 1.47 -8.86 -11.53
C ASP A 274 2.63 -8.70 -12.53
N VAL A 275 2.34 -8.17 -13.73
CA VAL A 275 3.31 -8.04 -14.84
C VAL A 275 3.54 -6.56 -15.13
N SER A 276 4.80 -6.11 -15.07
CA SER A 276 5.21 -4.71 -15.26
C SER A 276 6.30 -4.57 -16.31
N LEU A 277 6.11 -3.69 -17.28
CA LEU A 277 7.11 -3.27 -18.27
C LEU A 277 7.37 -1.78 -18.10
N GLY A 278 8.62 -1.34 -18.17
CA GLY A 278 8.91 0.10 -18.07
C GLY A 278 10.27 0.55 -18.61
N TYR A 279 10.33 1.85 -18.83
CA TYR A 279 11.51 2.64 -19.16
C TYR A 279 11.53 3.88 -18.26
N THR A 280 12.70 4.25 -17.74
CA THR A 280 12.86 5.48 -16.96
C THR A 280 14.27 6.04 -17.10
N THR A 281 14.38 7.38 -17.13
CA THR A 281 15.61 8.16 -16.91
C THR A 281 15.46 9.14 -15.73
N LEU A 282 14.42 8.96 -14.90
CA LEU A 282 14.08 9.86 -13.80
C LEU A 282 14.90 9.62 -12.52
N ASN A 283 15.81 8.64 -12.53
CA ASN A 283 16.53 8.14 -11.36
C ASN A 283 15.59 7.84 -10.17
N ASN A 284 14.40 7.29 -10.48
CA ASN A 284 13.29 7.05 -9.54
C ASN A 284 13.25 5.59 -9.02
N TYR A 285 14.33 4.85 -9.23
CA TYR A 285 14.64 3.57 -8.61
C TYR A 285 16.00 3.68 -7.91
N PHE A 286 16.38 2.70 -7.07
CA PHE A 286 17.70 2.70 -6.43
C PHE A 286 18.81 2.46 -7.46
N PRO A 287 19.69 3.45 -7.74
CA PRO A 287 20.83 3.23 -8.62
C PRO A 287 21.87 2.32 -7.95
N LEU A 288 22.84 1.86 -8.74
CA LEU A 288 23.91 0.96 -8.35
C LEU A 288 24.83 1.52 -7.24
N ASP A 289 25.04 2.83 -7.19
CA ASP A 289 25.95 3.49 -6.24
C ASP A 289 25.44 4.89 -5.84
N SER A 290 26.02 5.49 -4.80
CA SER A 290 25.58 6.81 -4.33
C SER A 290 26.00 7.96 -5.27
N GLY A 291 25.09 8.91 -5.48
CA GLY A 291 25.31 10.14 -6.24
C GLY A 291 25.29 10.04 -7.76
N VAL A 292 25.07 8.84 -8.32
CA VAL A 292 24.97 8.62 -9.78
C VAL A 292 23.55 8.80 -10.31
N PHE A 293 23.43 9.01 -11.62
CA PHE A 293 22.16 8.99 -12.34
C PHE A 293 22.15 7.83 -13.32
N GLU A 294 21.09 7.04 -13.32
CA GLU A 294 20.87 5.96 -14.27
C GLU A 294 19.55 6.10 -15.03
N GLY A 295 19.53 5.51 -16.23
CA GLY A 295 18.30 5.09 -16.88
C GLY A 295 18.23 3.57 -16.97
N ALA A 296 17.03 3.02 -17.01
CA ALA A 296 16.79 1.59 -17.15
C ALA A 296 15.60 1.26 -18.05
N TYR A 297 15.72 0.12 -18.73
CA TYR A 297 14.60 -0.65 -19.27
C TYR A 297 14.39 -1.86 -18.37
N TYR A 298 13.15 -2.21 -18.04
CA TYR A 298 12.85 -3.36 -17.18
C TYR A 298 11.55 -4.10 -17.52
N LEU A 299 11.57 -5.40 -17.30
CA LEU A 299 10.41 -6.29 -17.21
C LEU A 299 10.43 -6.96 -15.84
N ASN A 300 9.30 -6.96 -15.14
CA ASN A 300 9.13 -7.64 -13.86
C ASN A 300 7.81 -8.43 -13.87
N ILE A 301 7.88 -9.73 -13.60
CA ILE A 301 6.74 -10.62 -13.38
C ILE A 301 6.83 -11.09 -11.94
N ASN A 302 5.86 -10.76 -11.10
CA ASN A 302 5.88 -11.12 -9.67
C ASN A 302 4.56 -11.73 -9.22
N ARG A 303 4.61 -12.97 -8.75
CA ARG A 303 3.49 -13.74 -8.20
C ARG A 303 3.75 -14.00 -6.70
N PRO A 304 3.33 -13.09 -5.81
CA PRO A 304 3.55 -13.23 -4.37
C PRO A 304 2.70 -14.38 -3.80
N LEU A 305 2.94 -14.75 -2.54
CA LEU A 305 2.01 -15.60 -1.79
C LEU A 305 0.73 -14.81 -1.46
N TYR A 306 -0.21 -14.79 -2.39
CA TYR A 306 -1.48 -14.04 -2.31
C TYR A 306 -2.45 -14.58 -1.25
N ASN A 307 -2.37 -15.87 -0.94
CA ASN A 307 -3.17 -16.60 0.04
C ASN A 307 -2.23 -17.50 0.84
N SER A 308 -2.37 -17.53 2.18
CA SER A 308 -1.66 -18.42 3.11
C SER A 308 -1.66 -19.90 2.68
N SER A 309 -2.71 -20.35 1.99
CA SER A 309 -2.89 -21.71 1.47
C SER A 309 -2.30 -21.95 0.07
N ALA A 310 -1.78 -20.93 -0.62
CA ALA A 310 -1.31 -21.07 -2.01
C ALA A 310 0.01 -21.86 -2.09
N ASP A 311 0.08 -22.76 -3.06
CA ASP A 311 1.17 -23.73 -3.24
C ASP A 311 2.50 -23.10 -3.65
N TRP A 312 2.46 -22.17 -4.59
CA TRP A 312 3.62 -21.59 -5.24
C TRP A 312 3.67 -20.07 -5.03
N ALA A 313 4.89 -19.52 -4.98
CA ALA A 313 5.20 -18.10 -5.17
C ALA A 313 6.45 -17.98 -6.06
N GLY A 314 6.67 -16.83 -6.70
CA GLY A 314 7.87 -16.64 -7.55
C GLY A 314 7.84 -15.38 -8.41
N GLY A 315 8.94 -15.13 -9.11
CA GLY A 315 9.05 -13.99 -10.01
C GLY A 315 10.31 -13.96 -10.87
N ILE A 316 10.27 -13.08 -11.88
CA ILE A 316 11.29 -12.86 -12.90
C ILE A 316 11.50 -11.35 -13.04
N GLY A 317 12.70 -10.87 -12.72
CA GLY A 317 13.17 -9.52 -13.01
C GLY A 317 14.20 -9.54 -14.14
N LEU A 318 13.99 -8.72 -15.16
CA LEU A 318 14.98 -8.39 -16.18
C LEU A 318 15.16 -6.87 -16.16
N ARG A 319 16.39 -6.38 -15.93
CA ARG A 319 16.71 -4.95 -15.99
C ARG A 319 17.98 -4.71 -16.82
N ARG A 320 17.95 -3.73 -17.72
CA ARG A 320 19.12 -3.22 -18.44
C ARG A 320 19.31 -1.75 -18.08
N SER A 321 20.37 -1.45 -17.33
CA SER A 321 20.63 -0.12 -16.79
C SER A 321 21.87 0.51 -17.42
N PHE A 322 21.86 1.83 -17.52
CA PHE A 322 22.95 2.63 -18.07
C PHE A 322 23.12 3.92 -17.28
N SER A 323 24.37 4.29 -17.02
CA SER A 323 24.75 5.59 -16.46
C SER A 323 24.35 6.75 -17.39
N ILE A 324 24.04 7.90 -16.79
CA ILE A 324 23.72 9.17 -17.47
C ILE A 324 24.59 10.27 -16.87
N ASN A 325 25.37 10.98 -17.70
CA ASN A 325 26.19 12.12 -17.25
C ASN A 325 25.36 13.41 -17.08
N ALA A 326 24.26 13.33 -16.32
CA ALA A 326 23.26 14.39 -16.21
C ALA A 326 23.82 15.73 -15.68
N ARG A 327 25.04 15.75 -15.12
CA ARG A 327 25.69 16.96 -14.56
C ARG A 327 26.97 17.37 -15.29
N GLU A 328 27.21 16.83 -16.49
CA GLU A 328 28.41 17.11 -17.30
C GLU A 328 29.72 16.95 -16.50
N GLN A 329 29.77 15.92 -15.65
CA GLN A 329 30.95 15.63 -14.84
C GLN A 329 32.13 15.28 -15.78
N PRO A 330 33.34 15.77 -15.53
CA PRO A 330 34.51 15.40 -16.32
C PRO A 330 34.77 13.88 -16.31
N ASP A 331 35.40 13.37 -17.37
CA ASP A 331 35.75 11.94 -17.54
C ASP A 331 36.64 11.38 -16.42
N THR A 332 37.28 12.23 -15.61
CA THR A 332 38.02 11.84 -14.39
C THR A 332 37.11 11.42 -13.24
N ILE A 333 35.81 11.79 -13.27
CA ILE A 333 34.82 11.58 -12.20
C ILE A 333 33.59 10.81 -12.72
N TYR A 334 33.16 11.03 -13.97
CA TYR A 334 31.93 10.45 -14.51
C TYR A 334 31.98 8.91 -14.57
N ARG A 335 31.09 8.25 -13.83
CA ARG A 335 31.02 6.79 -13.72
C ARG A 335 30.27 6.21 -14.94
N ASP A 336 30.99 6.03 -16.04
CA ASP A 336 30.45 5.52 -17.31
C ASP A 336 30.37 3.98 -17.34
N TYR A 337 29.24 3.44 -16.91
CA TYR A 337 28.93 2.00 -16.89
C TYR A 337 27.58 1.65 -17.51
N LYS A 338 27.44 0.36 -17.89
CA LYS A 338 26.19 -0.27 -18.35
C LYS A 338 26.16 -1.72 -17.86
N TYR A 339 25.03 -2.16 -17.30
CA TYR A 339 24.85 -3.52 -16.80
C TYR A 339 23.48 -4.09 -17.12
N GLU A 340 23.42 -5.42 -17.19
CA GLU A 340 22.20 -6.22 -17.26
C GLU A 340 22.06 -7.01 -15.95
N LEU A 341 20.83 -7.15 -15.47
CA LEU A 341 20.48 -7.84 -14.25
C LEU A 341 19.35 -8.82 -14.55
N LEU A 342 19.62 -10.09 -14.30
CA LEU A 342 18.65 -11.18 -14.28
C LEU A 342 18.38 -11.54 -12.81
N GLU A 343 17.11 -11.53 -12.42
CA GLU A 343 16.62 -11.96 -11.11
C GLU A 343 15.55 -13.03 -11.33
N LEU A 344 15.74 -14.22 -10.75
CA LEU A 344 14.81 -15.35 -10.83
C LEU A 344 14.58 -15.87 -9.42
N TRP A 345 13.31 -16.08 -9.03
CA TRP A 345 13.01 -16.76 -7.77
C TRP A 345 11.72 -17.58 -7.86
N GLY A 346 11.67 -18.65 -7.06
CA GLY A 346 10.51 -19.50 -6.92
C GLY A 346 10.49 -20.13 -5.54
N GLY A 347 9.30 -20.40 -5.02
CA GLY A 347 9.13 -21.04 -3.72
C GLY A 347 7.88 -21.89 -3.64
N TYR A 348 7.96 -22.95 -2.84
CA TYR A 348 6.89 -23.91 -2.62
C TYR A 348 6.52 -24.01 -1.13
N ASN A 349 5.23 -23.94 -0.85
CA ASN A 349 4.61 -23.89 0.47
C ASN A 349 4.34 -25.33 0.96
N LEU A 350 5.42 -26.03 1.37
CA LEU A 350 5.42 -27.45 1.78
C LEU A 350 4.39 -27.78 2.87
N ILE A 351 4.36 -26.96 3.93
CA ILE A 351 3.41 -27.10 5.03
C ILE A 351 2.53 -25.87 5.00
N LYS A 352 1.21 -26.10 5.01
CA LYS A 352 0.19 -25.07 4.99
C LYS A 352 -0.58 -25.13 6.32
N GLN A 353 -1.09 -23.99 6.78
CA GLN A 353 -2.10 -23.98 7.84
C GLN A 353 -3.32 -24.82 7.40
N ASP A 354 -3.88 -25.57 8.33
CA ASP A 354 -4.96 -26.52 8.07
C ASP A 354 -6.27 -25.81 7.71
N LYS A 355 -6.86 -26.18 6.57
CA LYS A 355 -8.11 -25.58 6.07
C LYS A 355 -9.36 -26.00 6.84
N HIS A 356 -9.32 -27.12 7.57
CA HIS A 356 -10.51 -27.74 8.16
C HIS A 356 -10.58 -27.56 9.68
N ASN A 357 -9.45 -27.63 10.38
CA ASN A 357 -9.41 -27.46 11.83
C ASN A 357 -9.03 -26.03 12.22
N LEU A 358 -10.03 -25.20 12.53
CA LEU A 358 -9.83 -23.80 12.93
C LEU A 358 -8.99 -23.62 14.21
N ASN A 359 -8.95 -24.62 15.09
CA ASN A 359 -8.12 -24.61 16.30
C ASN A 359 -6.65 -24.99 16.02
N ASN A 360 -6.34 -25.46 14.81
CA ASN A 360 -4.98 -25.89 14.44
C ASN A 360 -4.06 -24.68 14.27
N GLN A 361 -3.15 -24.53 15.23
CA GLN A 361 -2.24 -23.39 15.35
C GLN A 361 -0.93 -23.54 14.55
N ARG A 362 -0.80 -24.61 13.77
CA ARG A 362 0.41 -24.97 13.00
C ARG A 362 0.80 -23.85 12.02
N PRO A 363 2.06 -23.37 12.02
CA PRO A 363 2.55 -22.42 11.03
C PRO A 363 2.80 -23.10 9.69
N ASN A 364 2.87 -22.29 8.63
CA ASN A 364 3.36 -22.69 7.34
C ASN A 364 4.88 -22.92 7.37
N LEU A 365 5.37 -23.74 6.42
CA LEU A 365 6.78 -23.85 6.03
C LEU A 365 6.86 -23.77 4.51
N ALA A 366 7.67 -22.84 4.00
CA ALA A 366 8.02 -22.77 2.59
C ALA A 366 9.53 -22.90 2.37
N ILE A 367 9.90 -23.47 1.22
CA ILE A 367 11.27 -23.48 0.69
C ILE A 367 11.29 -22.59 -0.54
N LEU A 368 12.32 -21.75 -0.66
CA LEU A 368 12.50 -20.80 -1.75
C LEU A 368 13.91 -20.92 -2.31
N LEU A 369 14.02 -20.73 -3.63
CA LEU A 369 15.28 -20.65 -4.36
C LEU A 369 15.32 -19.31 -5.10
N ALA A 370 16.49 -18.69 -5.15
CA ALA A 370 16.76 -17.49 -5.93
C ALA A 370 18.08 -17.61 -6.70
N HIS A 371 18.08 -17.03 -7.88
CA HIS A 371 19.27 -16.71 -8.66
C HIS A 371 19.25 -15.23 -9.03
N SER A 372 20.37 -14.55 -8.85
CA SER A 372 20.56 -13.20 -9.37
C SER A 372 21.92 -13.13 -10.07
N ASN A 373 21.97 -12.46 -11.23
CA ASN A 373 23.17 -12.35 -12.06
C ASN A 373 23.25 -10.94 -12.64
N GLN A 374 24.13 -10.13 -12.05
CA GLN A 374 24.48 -8.79 -12.51
C GLN A 374 25.71 -8.87 -13.40
N MET A 375 25.57 -8.46 -14.66
CA MET A 375 26.60 -8.55 -15.71
C MET A 375 26.86 -7.17 -16.30
N PHE A 376 28.07 -6.65 -16.13
CA PHE A 376 28.50 -5.40 -16.75
C PHE A 376 28.86 -5.62 -18.21
N LEU A 377 28.20 -4.88 -19.08
CA LEU A 377 28.57 -4.72 -20.49
C LEU A 377 29.69 -3.68 -20.65
N LYS A 378 29.79 -2.75 -19.69
CA LYS A 378 30.78 -1.69 -19.61
C LYS A 378 30.98 -1.28 -18.15
N THR A 379 32.21 -1.21 -17.70
CA THR A 379 32.61 -0.71 -16.37
C THR A 379 33.25 0.67 -16.49
N PRO A 380 33.30 1.48 -15.41
CA PRO A 380 33.95 2.78 -15.43
C PRO A 380 35.46 2.63 -15.66
N ARG A 381 36.05 3.53 -16.46
CA ARG A 381 37.47 3.45 -16.87
C ARG A 381 38.45 3.99 -15.82
N GLN A 382 37.96 4.74 -14.84
CA GLN A 382 38.80 5.49 -13.90
C GLN A 382 39.49 4.53 -12.90
N PRO A 383 40.79 4.73 -12.59
CA PRO A 383 41.53 3.83 -11.69
C PRO A 383 40.87 3.59 -10.33
N ILE A 384 40.22 4.62 -9.77
CA ILE A 384 39.49 4.57 -8.49
C ILE A 384 38.32 3.57 -8.50
N TYR A 385 37.67 3.33 -9.64
CA TYR A 385 36.52 2.42 -9.75
C TYR A 385 36.90 1.02 -10.27
N LYS A 386 38.11 0.85 -10.83
CA LYS A 386 38.64 -0.45 -11.32
C LYS A 386 38.66 -1.54 -10.23
N TYR A 387 38.77 -1.14 -8.97
CA TYR A 387 38.85 -2.01 -7.79
C TYR A 387 37.65 -1.87 -6.82
N ASP A 388 36.75 -0.89 -7.00
CA ASP A 388 35.50 -0.81 -6.22
C ASP A 388 34.65 -2.07 -6.51
N PRO A 389 34.23 -2.84 -5.48
CA PRO A 389 33.46 -4.07 -5.66
C PRO A 389 32.19 -3.89 -6.49
N ILE A 390 31.51 -2.75 -6.37
CA ILE A 390 30.19 -2.47 -6.96
C ILE A 390 30.19 -2.54 -8.50
N TYR A 391 31.29 -2.14 -9.15
CA TYR A 391 31.38 -2.05 -10.61
C TYR A 391 31.83 -3.35 -11.29
N ASN A 392 31.38 -4.50 -10.79
CA ASN A 392 31.82 -5.83 -11.25
C ASN A 392 30.66 -6.83 -11.35
N ASN A 393 30.88 -7.90 -12.10
CA ASN A 393 29.91 -8.98 -12.20
C ASN A 393 29.74 -9.67 -10.84
N HIS A 394 28.53 -9.62 -10.29
CA HIS A 394 28.11 -10.39 -9.13
C HIS A 394 27.11 -11.45 -9.56
N ARG A 395 27.30 -12.68 -9.08
CA ARG A 395 26.35 -13.78 -9.26
C ARG A 395 25.99 -14.39 -7.92
N TYR A 396 24.71 -14.61 -7.72
CA TYR A 396 24.13 -15.08 -6.48
C TYR A 396 23.28 -16.33 -6.72
N TYR A 397 23.41 -17.30 -5.84
CA TYR A 397 22.50 -18.43 -5.70
C TYR A 397 22.13 -18.55 -4.23
N LEU A 398 20.85 -18.48 -3.90
CA LEU A 398 20.34 -18.53 -2.53
C LEU A 398 19.23 -19.57 -2.41
N ALA A 399 19.25 -20.30 -1.30
CA ALA A 399 18.16 -21.12 -0.81
C ALA A 399 17.68 -20.58 0.54
N GLN A 400 16.38 -20.57 0.78
CA GLN A 400 15.79 -20.13 2.03
C GLN A 400 14.72 -21.12 2.49
N ALA A 401 14.74 -21.47 3.77
CA ALA A 401 13.62 -22.10 4.46
C ALA A 401 12.97 -21.07 5.37
N ILE A 402 11.65 -20.89 5.28
CA ILE A 402 10.89 -19.92 6.08
C ILE A 402 9.67 -20.57 6.74
N VAL A 403 9.60 -20.47 8.07
CA VAL A 403 8.42 -20.82 8.87
C VAL A 403 7.65 -19.53 9.15
N PHE A 404 6.34 -19.51 8.93
CA PHE A 404 5.54 -18.30 9.15
C PHE A 404 4.08 -18.59 9.53
N ARG A 405 3.47 -17.66 10.25
CA ARG A 405 2.03 -17.59 10.49
C ARG A 405 1.64 -16.12 10.62
N ASN A 406 0.84 -15.64 9.67
CA ASN A 406 0.38 -14.26 9.63
C ASN A 406 -1.13 -14.22 9.81
N GLU A 407 -1.57 -13.53 10.85
CA GLU A 407 -2.96 -13.20 11.14
C GLU A 407 -3.15 -11.69 10.91
N PHE A 408 -4.35 -11.22 10.62
CA PHE A 408 -4.59 -9.81 10.34
C PHE A 408 -5.85 -9.30 11.04
N PHE A 409 -5.80 -8.10 11.58
CA PHE A 409 -7.00 -7.38 12.04
C PHE A 409 -7.19 -6.08 11.27
N LYS A 410 -8.45 -5.66 11.14
CA LYS A 410 -8.82 -4.42 10.47
C LYS A 410 -8.82 -3.27 11.50
N SER A 411 -8.14 -2.18 11.20
CA SER A 411 -8.23 -0.90 11.95
C SER A 411 -8.32 0.27 10.97
N THR A 412 -8.47 1.49 11.49
CA THR A 412 -8.39 2.73 10.71
C THR A 412 -7.57 3.77 11.48
N HIS A 413 -7.03 4.79 10.80
CA HIS A 413 -6.20 5.83 11.44
C HIS A 413 -4.92 5.22 12.06
N PHE A 414 -4.29 4.30 11.33
CA PHE A 414 -3.01 3.68 11.70
C PHE A 414 -1.85 4.33 10.94
N PHE A 415 -1.92 4.37 9.60
CA PHE A 415 -1.10 5.25 8.75
C PHE A 415 -2.00 6.05 7.80
N GLY A 416 -3.05 5.42 7.29
CA GLY A 416 -4.08 6.00 6.42
C GLY A 416 -5.05 6.91 7.17
N PHE A 417 -5.70 7.78 6.42
CA PHE A 417 -6.57 8.84 6.91
C PHE A 417 -8.01 8.32 7.08
N GLY A 418 -8.17 7.21 7.79
CA GLY A 418 -9.47 6.59 8.05
C GLY A 418 -10.05 5.78 6.88
N ARG A 419 -9.17 5.23 6.03
CA ARG A 419 -9.48 4.03 5.22
C ARG A 419 -9.42 2.77 6.09
N THR A 420 -9.81 1.63 5.54
CA THR A 420 -9.53 0.31 6.14
C THR A 420 -8.05 -0.03 5.98
N GLU A 421 -7.43 -0.50 7.05
CA GLU A 421 -6.03 -0.91 7.09
C GLU A 421 -5.92 -2.31 7.70
N ASP A 422 -5.27 -3.23 6.99
CA ASP A 422 -5.00 -4.59 7.47
C ASP A 422 -3.66 -4.60 8.21
N ILE A 423 -3.71 -4.89 9.50
CA ILE A 423 -2.56 -4.81 10.39
C ILE A 423 -2.07 -6.23 10.74
N PRO A 424 -0.79 -6.57 10.50
CA PRO A 424 -0.28 -7.92 10.72
C PRO A 424 -0.12 -8.26 12.21
N LEU A 425 -0.30 -9.55 12.51
CA LEU A 425 -0.04 -10.23 13.78
C LEU A 425 0.59 -11.59 13.47
N GLY A 426 1.32 -12.16 14.43
CA GLY A 426 1.97 -13.47 14.27
C GLY A 426 3.49 -13.36 14.10
N TYR A 427 4.09 -14.21 13.28
CA TYR A 427 5.54 -14.29 13.15
C TYR A 427 6.02 -14.92 11.84
N ASN A 428 7.27 -14.63 11.49
CA ASN A 428 8.09 -15.38 10.55
C ASN A 428 9.48 -15.66 11.14
N ALA A 429 10.14 -16.71 10.65
CA ALA A 429 11.53 -17.02 10.91
C ALA A 429 12.11 -17.74 9.70
N SER A 430 13.25 -17.29 9.19
CA SER A 430 13.88 -17.82 7.99
C SER A 430 15.38 -18.06 8.16
N VAL A 431 15.85 -19.17 7.60
CA VAL A 431 17.28 -19.46 7.42
C VAL A 431 17.58 -19.39 5.93
N THR A 432 18.54 -18.54 5.57
CA THR A 432 19.02 -18.33 4.20
C THR A 432 20.46 -18.82 4.09
N SER A 433 20.77 -19.59 3.05
CA SER A 433 22.12 -20.07 2.75
C SER A 433 22.38 -20.00 1.25
N GLY A 434 23.63 -19.84 0.83
CA GLY A 434 23.96 -19.80 -0.59
C GLY A 434 25.38 -19.35 -0.90
N TRP A 435 25.58 -18.84 -2.11
CA TRP A 435 26.89 -18.49 -2.63
C TRP A 435 26.86 -17.18 -3.45
N GLU A 436 27.90 -16.37 -3.28
CA GLU A 436 28.25 -15.23 -4.13
C GLU A 436 29.48 -15.59 -4.97
N THR A 437 29.48 -15.26 -6.27
CA THR A 437 30.68 -15.22 -7.11
C THR A 437 30.92 -13.79 -7.62
N TRP A 438 32.16 -13.31 -7.45
CA TRP A 438 32.62 -11.97 -7.84
C TRP A 438 34.05 -12.06 -8.36
N LYS A 439 34.35 -11.58 -9.58
CA LYS A 439 35.72 -11.58 -10.17
C LYS A 439 36.52 -12.90 -10.00
N GLY A 440 35.86 -14.06 -10.10
CA GLY A 440 36.47 -15.39 -9.96
C GLY A 440 36.67 -15.88 -8.51
N ARG A 441 36.35 -15.04 -7.52
CA ARG A 441 36.24 -15.39 -6.11
C ARG A 441 34.83 -15.91 -5.80
N THR A 442 34.71 -16.90 -4.93
CA THR A 442 33.42 -17.48 -4.51
C THR A 442 33.32 -17.54 -2.98
N ARG A 443 32.33 -16.81 -2.42
CA ARG A 443 32.01 -16.75 -0.99
C ARG A 443 30.76 -17.57 -0.70
N ALA A 444 30.76 -18.33 0.40
CA ALA A 444 29.52 -18.86 0.95
C ALA A 444 28.79 -17.74 1.72
N TYR A 445 27.46 -17.81 1.82
CA TYR A 445 26.64 -16.95 2.68
C TYR A 445 25.78 -17.81 3.59
N ALA A 446 25.63 -17.38 4.84
CA ALA A 446 24.64 -17.88 5.77
C ALA A 446 23.99 -16.72 6.53
N GLY A 447 22.69 -16.78 6.76
CA GLY A 447 21.97 -15.82 7.58
C GLY A 447 20.66 -16.36 8.15
N ILE A 448 20.26 -15.80 9.29
CA ILE A 448 19.03 -16.11 10.00
C ILE A 448 18.30 -14.81 10.27
N GLU A 449 17.01 -14.76 9.94
CA GLU A 449 16.12 -13.65 10.24
C GLU A 449 14.86 -14.15 10.97
N GLY A 450 14.28 -13.30 11.81
CA GLY A 450 12.98 -13.56 12.41
C GLY A 450 12.25 -12.28 12.74
N GLN A 451 10.94 -12.27 12.53
CA GLN A 451 10.06 -11.16 12.83
C GLN A 451 8.83 -11.62 13.61
N LYS A 452 8.36 -10.82 14.57
CA LYS A 452 7.15 -11.10 15.35
C LYS A 452 6.33 -9.84 15.62
N PHE A 453 5.04 -9.90 15.34
CA PHE A 453 4.03 -8.90 15.68
C PHE A 453 3.11 -9.43 16.77
N TRP A 454 2.96 -8.70 17.89
CA TRP A 454 2.06 -9.10 18.97
C TRP A 454 1.34 -7.93 19.64
N VAL A 455 0.18 -8.23 20.24
CA VAL A 455 -0.61 -7.27 21.01
C VAL A 455 -0.05 -7.14 22.42
N THR A 456 0.13 -5.91 22.88
CA THR A 456 0.59 -5.56 24.23
C THR A 456 -0.58 -5.44 25.22
N LYS A 457 -0.31 -5.51 26.53
CA LYS A 457 -1.33 -5.32 27.59
C LYS A 457 -2.09 -3.97 27.46
N LEU A 458 -1.45 -2.95 26.91
CA LEU A 458 -2.04 -1.62 26.64
C LEU A 458 -2.89 -1.56 25.36
N LYS A 459 -3.11 -2.69 24.68
CA LYS A 459 -3.79 -2.81 23.37
C LYS A 459 -3.12 -2.03 22.22
N GLY A 460 -1.83 -1.70 22.38
CA GLY A 460 -0.95 -1.35 21.26
C GLY A 460 -0.29 -2.61 20.66
N ILE A 461 0.45 -2.46 19.57
CA ILE A 461 1.17 -3.55 18.88
C ILE A 461 2.67 -3.35 19.08
N PHE A 462 3.41 -4.44 19.23
CA PHE A 462 4.86 -4.44 19.16
C PHE A 462 5.33 -5.31 17.99
N ASN A 463 6.25 -4.80 17.19
CA ASN A 463 6.99 -5.50 16.14
C ASN A 463 8.44 -5.65 16.60
N ALA A 464 9.00 -6.86 16.51
CA ALA A 464 10.43 -7.08 16.65
C ALA A 464 10.93 -7.84 15.42
N GLN A 465 11.96 -7.32 14.75
CA GLN A 465 12.72 -7.99 13.69
C GLN A 465 14.18 -8.11 14.14
N ILE A 466 14.77 -9.29 14.00
CA ILE A 466 16.18 -9.55 14.27
C ILE A 466 16.75 -10.34 13.10
N GLY A 467 17.92 -9.93 12.59
CA GLY A 467 18.67 -10.62 11.54
C GLY A 467 20.15 -10.68 11.85
N ILE A 468 20.78 -11.83 11.62
CA ILE A 468 22.23 -12.01 11.65
C ILE A 468 22.66 -12.79 10.41
N GLY A 469 23.60 -12.26 9.63
CA GLY A 469 24.13 -12.91 8.43
C GLY A 469 25.60 -12.60 8.20
N THR A 470 26.28 -13.40 7.39
CA THR A 470 27.70 -13.26 7.09
C THR A 470 28.07 -13.98 5.80
N PHE A 471 29.07 -13.45 5.10
CA PHE A 471 29.78 -14.19 4.07
C PHE A 471 30.96 -14.94 4.68
N TYR A 472 31.42 -15.99 4.01
CA TYR A 472 32.61 -16.77 4.37
C TYR A 472 33.50 -16.99 3.15
N GLN A 473 34.80 -16.69 3.30
CA GLN A 473 35.85 -17.03 2.34
C GLN A 473 37.01 -17.68 3.08
N ASN A 474 37.48 -18.85 2.60
CA ASN A 474 38.74 -19.47 3.04
C ASN A 474 38.88 -19.56 4.58
N GLY A 475 37.80 -19.94 5.28
CA GLY A 475 37.76 -20.07 6.74
C GLY A 475 37.58 -18.76 7.52
N ARG A 476 37.45 -17.60 6.86
CA ARG A 476 37.21 -16.29 7.49
C ARG A 476 35.80 -15.78 7.20
N SER A 477 35.16 -15.18 8.20
CA SER A 477 33.93 -14.41 8.05
C SER A 477 34.25 -13.03 7.47
N GLU A 478 33.38 -12.53 6.59
CA GLU A 478 33.43 -11.20 5.98
C GLU A 478 32.02 -10.62 5.86
N ASP A 479 31.92 -9.29 5.85
CA ASP A 479 30.67 -8.57 5.59
C ASP A 479 29.50 -9.08 6.47
N ALA A 480 29.78 -9.37 7.74
CA ALA A 480 28.74 -9.79 8.67
C ALA A 480 27.79 -8.62 8.97
N VAL A 481 26.50 -8.90 9.06
CA VAL A 481 25.45 -7.91 9.31
C VAL A 481 24.62 -8.37 10.48
N ILE A 482 24.52 -7.50 11.49
CA ILE A 482 23.60 -7.64 12.62
C ILE A 482 22.57 -6.53 12.49
N HIS A 483 21.30 -6.89 12.37
CA HIS A 483 20.18 -5.96 12.27
C HIS A 483 19.16 -6.25 13.37
N THR A 484 18.75 -5.25 14.13
CA THR A 484 17.64 -5.33 15.09
C THR A 484 16.72 -4.13 14.91
N LYS A 485 15.45 -4.38 14.60
CA LYS A 485 14.39 -3.36 14.61
C LYS A 485 13.35 -3.69 15.66
N LEU A 486 12.96 -2.68 16.43
CA LEU A 486 11.87 -2.75 17.39
C LEU A 486 10.93 -1.58 17.10
N GLU A 487 9.63 -1.86 16.95
CA GLU A 487 8.63 -0.83 16.68
C GLU A 487 7.44 -1.02 17.63
N TYR A 488 7.02 0.06 18.29
CA TYR A 488 5.84 0.07 19.12
C TYR A 488 4.80 1.04 18.56
N TYR A 489 3.56 0.54 18.46
CA TYR A 489 2.41 1.24 17.92
C TYR A 489 1.33 1.35 19.00
N SER A 490 1.03 2.55 19.50
CA SER A 490 0.04 2.70 20.56
C SER A 490 -1.37 2.30 20.11
N ARG A 491 -2.25 2.00 21.07
CA ARG A 491 -3.69 2.09 20.78
C ARG A 491 -4.04 3.54 20.46
N SER A 492 -4.94 3.77 19.49
CA SER A 492 -5.49 5.12 19.29
C SER A 492 -6.34 5.52 20.50
N PHE A 493 -6.11 6.73 21.01
CA PHE A 493 -6.92 7.36 22.05
C PHE A 493 -7.54 8.66 21.53
N ARG A 494 -8.61 9.14 22.16
CA ARG A 494 -9.34 10.34 21.72
C ARG A 494 -8.98 11.53 22.59
N LEU A 495 -8.89 12.71 21.98
CA LEU A 495 -8.82 13.98 22.69
C LEU A 495 -9.75 14.98 21.97
N GLY A 496 -10.81 15.39 22.66
CA GLY A 496 -11.92 16.13 22.04
C GLY A 496 -12.51 15.37 20.85
N LYS A 497 -12.54 16.03 19.69
CA LYS A 497 -13.03 15.45 18.42
C LYS A 497 -11.94 14.74 17.59
N GLY A 498 -10.67 14.81 17.97
CA GLY A 498 -9.58 14.18 17.24
C GLY A 498 -9.07 12.92 17.93
N ARG A 499 -8.09 12.27 17.29
CA ARG A 499 -7.43 11.07 17.83
C ARG A 499 -5.92 11.23 17.87
N PHE A 500 -5.30 10.65 18.88
CA PHE A 500 -3.85 10.54 19.01
C PHE A 500 -3.40 9.09 18.86
N ARG A 501 -2.18 8.91 18.37
CA ARG A 501 -1.42 7.66 18.36
C ARG A 501 0.07 7.98 18.48
N GLU A 502 0.78 7.21 19.30
CA GLU A 502 2.23 7.28 19.45
C GLU A 502 2.87 6.11 18.71
N PHE A 503 4.00 6.41 18.05
CA PHE A 503 4.84 5.46 17.34
C PHE A 503 6.27 5.58 17.89
N ALA A 504 6.89 4.47 18.29
CA ALA A 504 8.28 4.45 18.72
C ALA A 504 9.07 3.42 17.92
N TYR A 505 10.28 3.77 17.51
CA TYR A 505 11.14 3.00 16.63
C TYR A 505 12.57 2.96 17.18
N PHE A 506 13.16 1.77 17.15
CA PHE A 506 14.59 1.53 17.36
C PHE A 506 15.10 0.69 16.19
N ASP A 507 16.20 1.10 15.57
CA ASP A 507 16.87 0.40 14.47
C ASP A 507 18.38 0.40 14.74
N TYR A 508 18.94 -0.78 15.05
CA TYR A 508 20.37 -1.01 15.15
C TYR A 508 20.84 -1.82 13.94
N LEU A 509 21.82 -1.29 13.21
CA LEU A 509 22.46 -1.96 12.08
C LEU A 509 23.97 -1.88 12.25
N GLY A 510 24.66 -3.03 12.24
CA GLY A 510 26.10 -3.10 12.49
C GLY A 510 26.83 -4.17 11.69
N ASN A 511 28.04 -3.84 11.25
CA ASN A 511 28.98 -4.74 10.58
C ASN A 511 30.34 -4.70 11.31
N PRO A 512 30.80 -5.82 11.90
CA PRO A 512 32.06 -5.87 12.66
C PRO A 512 33.30 -6.14 11.79
N ASN A 513 33.13 -6.59 10.53
CA ASN A 513 34.19 -7.03 9.63
C ASN A 513 33.89 -6.69 8.15
N PRO A 514 33.73 -5.41 7.80
CA PRO A 514 33.41 -4.98 6.44
C PRO A 514 34.52 -5.34 5.46
N TYR A 515 34.13 -5.80 4.27
CA TYR A 515 35.05 -6.17 3.19
C TYR A 515 34.60 -5.60 1.83
N PHE A 516 33.32 -5.75 1.46
CA PHE A 516 32.72 -5.08 0.30
C PHE A 516 31.70 -3.99 0.70
N TYR A 517 31.08 -4.09 1.88
CA TYR A 517 30.09 -3.09 2.29
C TYR A 517 30.70 -1.71 2.53
N LYS A 518 30.13 -0.67 1.90
CA LYS A 518 30.43 0.74 2.18
C LYS A 518 29.83 1.14 3.55
N PRO A 519 30.43 2.07 4.31
CA PRO A 519 29.95 2.42 5.65
C PRO A 519 28.60 3.14 5.63
N LEU A 520 27.84 3.02 6.72
CA LEU A 520 26.52 3.61 6.89
C LEU A 520 26.60 5.13 7.03
N GLN A 521 25.57 5.82 6.55
CA GLN A 521 25.41 7.28 6.64
C GLN A 521 24.27 7.70 7.57
N LEU A 522 24.26 8.99 7.95
CA LEU A 522 23.23 9.65 8.77
C LEU A 522 22.12 10.34 7.96
N ASN A 523 22.27 10.45 6.64
CA ASN A 523 21.44 11.34 5.81
C ASN A 523 20.02 10.80 5.56
N MET A 524 19.02 11.67 5.69
CA MET A 524 17.61 11.43 5.38
C MET A 524 17.09 10.10 5.96
N GLU A 525 16.57 9.21 5.11
CA GLU A 525 15.91 7.94 5.46
C GLU A 525 16.84 6.93 6.17
N HIS A 526 18.16 7.12 6.08
CA HIS A 526 19.14 6.27 6.73
C HIS A 526 19.37 6.63 8.21
N GLY A 527 18.98 7.82 8.65
CA GLY A 527 19.27 8.31 9.99
C GLY A 527 18.29 9.39 10.44
N ILE A 528 18.74 10.65 10.40
CA ILE A 528 17.91 11.79 10.82
C ILE A 528 17.28 12.44 9.58
N TYR A 529 15.96 12.43 9.53
CA TYR A 529 15.22 13.05 8.43
C TYR A 529 15.46 14.56 8.42
N GLY A 530 15.89 15.09 7.28
CA GLY A 530 16.37 16.47 7.10
C GLY A 530 17.89 16.63 7.12
N TYR A 531 18.67 15.66 7.59
CA TYR A 531 20.13 15.67 7.40
C TYR A 531 20.45 15.38 5.93
N LYS A 532 21.08 16.34 5.24
CA LYS A 532 21.48 16.24 3.83
C LYS A 532 22.94 16.66 3.67
N GLY A 533 23.75 15.82 3.03
CA GLY A 533 25.16 16.11 2.71
C GLY A 533 26.15 15.96 3.87
N VAL A 534 25.75 15.33 4.98
CA VAL A 534 26.64 15.06 6.13
C VAL A 534 27.69 14.00 5.73
N PRO A 535 29.00 14.28 5.85
CA PRO A 535 30.09 13.37 5.45
C PRO A 535 30.46 12.33 6.53
N LEU A 536 29.67 12.24 7.61
CA LEU A 536 29.90 11.31 8.71
C LEU A 536 29.40 9.90 8.34
N THR A 537 30.32 8.94 8.38
CA THR A 537 30.05 7.53 8.05
C THR A 537 30.65 6.58 9.09
N GLY A 538 30.04 5.41 9.29
CA GLY A 538 30.54 4.40 10.24
C GLY A 538 29.90 3.02 10.03
N TYR A 539 30.48 1.97 10.62
CA TYR A 539 30.03 0.59 10.40
C TYR A 539 29.01 0.06 11.42
N GLN A 540 28.66 0.82 12.46
CA GLN A 540 27.47 0.57 13.28
C GLN A 540 26.67 1.85 13.48
N ARG A 541 25.33 1.74 13.40
CA ARG A 541 24.35 2.82 13.56
C ARG A 541 23.27 2.38 14.54
N ILE A 542 22.90 3.26 15.47
CA ILE A 542 21.66 3.16 16.28
C ILE A 542 20.79 4.35 15.91
N ASN A 543 19.59 4.08 15.42
CA ASN A 543 18.53 5.04 15.17
C ASN A 543 17.42 4.88 16.23
N LEU A 544 16.99 6.00 16.81
CA LEU A 544 15.83 6.12 17.70
C LEU A 544 14.89 7.18 17.13
N ARG A 545 13.60 6.85 17.02
CA ARG A 545 12.55 7.81 16.65
C ARG A 545 11.30 7.61 17.50
N SER A 546 10.74 8.69 18.01
CA SER A 546 9.35 8.79 18.45
C SER A 546 8.59 9.67 17.47
N GLU A 547 7.33 9.36 17.21
CA GLU A 547 6.41 10.18 16.44
C GLU A 547 5.02 10.15 17.08
N THR A 548 4.51 11.33 17.46
CA THR A 548 3.13 11.48 17.95
C THR A 548 2.28 12.05 16.82
N VAL A 549 1.22 11.33 16.42
CA VAL A 549 0.31 11.75 15.34
C VAL A 549 -1.06 12.12 15.90
N TYR A 550 -1.50 13.34 15.58
CA TYR A 550 -2.86 13.84 15.80
C TYR A 550 -3.69 13.80 14.51
N TYR A 551 -4.65 12.88 14.48
CA TYR A 551 -5.68 12.79 13.44
C TYR A 551 -6.75 13.84 13.71
N SER A 552 -6.74 14.91 12.91
CA SER A 552 -7.73 15.99 13.03
C SER A 552 -9.07 15.59 12.38
N PRO A 553 -10.22 16.01 12.93
CA PRO A 553 -11.50 15.94 12.24
C PRO A 553 -11.59 16.93 11.05
N LEU A 554 -10.60 17.81 10.86
CA LEU A 554 -10.57 18.78 9.75
C LEU A 554 -10.58 18.07 8.39
N LYS A 555 -11.60 18.37 7.58
CA LYS A 555 -11.80 17.79 6.25
C LYS A 555 -12.26 18.86 5.25
N VAL A 556 -11.54 19.00 4.14
CA VAL A 556 -11.81 19.99 3.08
C VAL A 556 -11.80 19.28 1.73
N LEU A 557 -12.92 19.26 1.01
CA LEU A 557 -13.09 18.56 -0.28
C LEU A 557 -12.79 17.04 -0.25
N GLY A 558 -12.71 16.44 0.93
CA GLY A 558 -12.27 15.06 1.13
C GLY A 558 -10.80 14.90 1.52
N PHE A 559 -9.97 15.94 1.36
CA PHE A 559 -8.65 15.98 1.98
C PHE A 559 -8.81 16.08 3.50
N LYS A 560 -8.03 15.30 4.23
CA LYS A 560 -7.93 15.25 5.69
C LYS A 560 -6.52 15.65 6.12
N PHE A 561 -6.40 16.16 7.34
CA PHE A 561 -5.19 16.76 7.87
C PHE A 561 -4.75 16.01 9.13
N ASN A 562 -3.58 15.39 9.09
CA ASN A 562 -2.95 14.76 10.25
C ASN A 562 -1.74 15.60 10.65
N TRP A 563 -1.73 16.11 11.88
CA TRP A 563 -0.58 16.82 12.44
C TRP A 563 0.33 15.82 13.13
N PHE A 564 1.64 16.03 13.11
CA PHE A 564 2.57 15.15 13.80
C PHE A 564 3.75 15.93 14.39
N THR A 565 4.35 15.35 15.43
CA THR A 565 5.63 15.79 15.99
C THR A 565 6.56 14.59 16.06
N THR A 566 7.85 14.77 15.78
CA THR A 566 8.88 13.72 15.88
C THR A 566 9.96 14.09 16.88
N LEU A 567 10.49 13.08 17.56
CA LEU A 567 11.78 13.14 18.26
C LEU A 567 12.70 12.15 17.57
N GLN A 568 13.90 12.56 17.18
CA GLN A 568 14.87 11.76 16.45
C GLN A 568 16.22 11.80 17.16
N ALA A 569 16.89 10.66 17.30
CA ALA A 569 18.25 10.57 17.79
C ALA A 569 19.02 9.44 17.09
N THR A 570 20.27 9.70 16.68
CA THR A 570 21.12 8.71 16.02
C THR A 570 22.55 8.75 16.57
N GLN A 571 23.12 7.57 16.84
CA GLN A 571 24.55 7.36 17.08
C GLN A 571 25.17 6.55 15.94
N LEU A 572 26.45 6.78 15.67
CA LEU A 572 27.23 6.14 14.61
C LEU A 572 28.67 5.94 15.08
N THR A 573 29.31 4.82 14.75
CA THR A 573 30.74 4.58 15.06
C THR A 573 31.65 5.44 14.18
N ILE A 574 31.97 6.65 14.65
CA ILE A 574 32.82 7.63 13.95
C ILE A 574 34.21 7.67 14.61
N ASN A 575 34.25 7.85 15.93
CA ASN A 575 35.47 8.00 16.73
C ASN A 575 35.84 6.71 17.50
N SER A 576 34.88 5.80 17.69
CA SER A 576 35.08 4.56 18.43
C SER A 576 34.22 3.42 17.89
N ASN A 577 34.79 2.20 17.86
CA ASN A 577 34.09 0.97 17.45
C ASN A 577 32.97 0.55 18.42
N ASN A 578 32.88 1.15 19.61
CA ASN A 578 31.72 1.03 20.49
C ASN A 578 30.76 2.19 20.21
N VAL A 579 29.62 1.91 19.58
CA VAL A 579 28.62 2.91 19.16
C VAL A 579 28.22 3.87 20.29
N PHE A 580 28.06 3.39 21.53
CA PHE A 580 27.65 4.20 22.67
C PHE A 580 28.69 5.24 23.12
N LYS A 581 29.97 5.11 22.72
CA LYS A 581 31.02 6.09 22.99
C LYS A 581 31.09 7.24 21.95
N ASN A 582 30.16 7.28 20.99
CA ASN A 582 30.14 8.30 19.94
C ASN A 582 29.06 9.37 20.19
N PRO A 583 29.18 10.58 19.62
CA PRO A 583 28.20 11.65 19.78
C PRO A 583 26.78 11.22 19.39
N ILE A 584 25.79 11.69 20.16
CA ILE A 584 24.37 11.59 19.81
C ILE A 584 24.01 12.81 18.96
N TYR A 585 23.64 12.57 17.71
CA TYR A 585 22.97 13.56 16.87
C TYR A 585 21.47 13.46 17.11
N GLY A 586 20.73 14.56 17.02
CA GLY A 586 19.30 14.53 17.28
C GLY A 586 18.53 15.72 16.70
N GLY A 587 17.21 15.56 16.64
CA GLY A 587 16.31 16.54 16.07
C GLY A 587 14.88 16.43 16.61
N VAL A 588 14.16 17.56 16.56
CA VAL A 588 12.75 17.67 16.89
C VAL A 588 12.03 18.18 15.65
N GLY A 589 11.04 17.43 15.16
CA GLY A 589 10.25 17.77 13.96
C GLY A 589 8.79 18.08 14.30
N LEU A 590 8.17 18.99 13.54
CA LEU A 590 6.74 19.26 13.59
C LEU A 590 6.21 19.49 12.18
N GLY A 591 5.10 18.84 11.84
CA GLY A 591 4.56 18.90 10.49
C GLY A 591 3.09 18.56 10.34
N CYS A 592 2.63 18.60 9.08
CA CYS A 592 1.29 18.24 8.68
C CYS A 592 1.32 17.35 7.43
N ARG A 593 0.55 16.27 7.46
CA ARG A 593 0.32 15.37 6.33
C ARG A 593 -1.11 15.56 5.84
N ILE A 594 -1.28 15.72 4.52
CA ILE A 594 -2.56 15.99 3.88
C ILE A 594 -2.84 14.93 2.81
N LYS A 595 -3.98 14.25 2.91
CA LYS A 595 -4.36 13.15 2.00
C LYS A 595 -5.86 13.11 1.76
N ASN A 596 -6.27 12.71 0.55
CA ASN A 596 -7.64 12.37 0.21
C ASN A 596 -7.68 10.91 -0.23
N GLU A 597 -8.18 10.01 0.62
CA GLU A 597 -8.20 8.55 0.38
C GLU A 597 -9.05 8.14 -0.84
N ASN A 598 -9.93 9.02 -1.37
CA ASN A 598 -10.70 8.75 -2.59
C ASN A 598 -9.88 9.04 -3.87
N LEU A 599 -8.71 9.67 -3.75
CA LEU A 599 -7.82 10.02 -4.85
C LEU A 599 -6.51 9.22 -4.76
N PRO A 600 -5.88 8.82 -5.88
CA PRO A 600 -4.69 7.97 -5.89
C PRO A 600 -3.40 8.79 -5.75
N LEU A 601 -3.49 10.00 -5.18
CA LEU A 601 -2.38 10.94 -4.99
C LEU A 601 -1.49 10.47 -3.83
N ASN A 602 -0.19 10.77 -3.88
CA ASN A 602 0.68 10.63 -2.73
C ASN A 602 0.24 11.58 -1.57
N THR A 603 0.66 11.26 -0.35
CA THR A 603 0.37 12.10 0.83
C THR A 603 1.27 13.35 0.79
N LEU A 604 0.68 14.54 0.79
CA LEU A 604 1.41 15.80 0.81
C LEU A 604 1.94 16.05 2.23
N LEU A 605 3.25 16.20 2.37
CA LEU A 605 3.96 16.42 3.61
C LEU A 605 4.49 17.86 3.68
N PHE A 606 4.18 18.53 4.78
CA PHE A 606 4.86 19.74 5.25
C PHE A 606 5.60 19.36 6.53
N ASP A 607 6.90 19.61 6.61
CA ASP A 607 7.72 19.24 7.77
C ASP A 607 8.76 20.32 8.11
N ILE A 608 8.87 20.65 9.40
CA ILE A 608 9.85 21.60 9.95
C ILE A 608 10.64 20.87 11.03
N ASN A 609 11.96 20.76 10.89
CA ASN A 609 12.83 20.14 11.89
C ASN A 609 13.82 21.16 12.48
N TYR A 610 14.06 21.04 13.78
CA TYR A 610 15.11 21.76 14.51
C TYR A 610 16.17 20.76 15.00
N PHE A 611 17.44 21.11 14.78
CA PHE A 611 18.61 20.26 15.03
C PHE A 611 19.61 21.00 15.94
N PRO A 612 19.55 20.80 17.27
CA PRO A 612 20.41 21.54 18.20
C PRO A 612 21.91 21.23 18.02
N ASN A 613 22.25 19.99 17.66
CA ASN A 613 23.63 19.51 17.47
C ASN A 613 23.89 19.14 16.00
N ALA A 614 23.49 20.01 15.06
CA ALA A 614 23.65 19.76 13.63
C ALA A 614 25.14 19.74 13.19
N PRO A 615 25.66 18.65 12.59
CA PRO A 615 26.99 18.66 11.99
C PRO A 615 26.94 19.37 10.63
N ALA A 616 28.00 20.10 10.29
CA ALA A 616 28.11 20.73 8.97
C ALA A 616 28.00 19.67 7.84
N PRO A 617 27.29 19.98 6.72
CA PRO A 617 26.73 21.28 6.33
C PRO A 617 25.25 21.50 6.73
N VAL A 618 24.69 20.70 7.66
CA VAL A 618 23.26 20.80 8.02
C VAL A 618 22.98 22.10 8.79
N LYS A 619 21.91 22.79 8.39
CA LYS A 619 21.42 24.00 9.07
C LYS A 619 20.63 23.62 10.33
N PRO A 620 20.69 24.40 11.42
CA PRO A 620 19.93 24.12 12.65
C PRO A 620 18.40 24.09 12.47
N VAL A 621 17.87 24.72 11.41
CA VAL A 621 16.46 24.62 11.01
C VAL A 621 16.37 24.11 9.58
N TYR A 622 15.47 23.16 9.38
CA TYR A 622 15.17 22.52 8.10
C TYR A 622 13.67 22.58 7.81
N PHE A 623 13.31 22.79 6.54
CA PHE A 623 11.92 22.85 6.09
C PHE A 623 11.78 22.11 4.75
N GLU A 624 10.73 21.31 4.60
CA GLU A 624 10.44 20.59 3.36
C GLU A 624 8.93 20.58 3.08
N ILE A 625 8.57 20.79 1.80
CA ILE A 625 7.27 20.46 1.23
C ILE A 625 7.53 19.37 0.18
N THR A 626 6.93 18.19 0.35
CA THR A 626 7.17 17.04 -0.52
C THR A 626 5.98 16.08 -0.55
N THR A 627 5.98 15.09 -1.44
CA THR A 627 4.96 14.03 -1.49
C THR A 627 5.56 12.70 -1.03
N THR A 628 5.03 12.14 0.06
CA THR A 628 5.40 10.81 0.55
C THR A 628 4.43 9.75 0.04
N VAL A 629 4.95 8.59 -0.34
CA VAL A 629 4.13 7.40 -0.61
C VAL A 629 3.33 6.98 0.64
N ASP A 630 2.21 6.30 0.41
CA ASP A 630 1.39 5.79 1.51
C ASP A 630 2.07 4.61 2.21
N PHE A 631 2.51 4.82 3.46
CA PHE A 631 2.90 3.72 4.33
C PHE A 631 1.73 2.72 4.50
N ARG A 632 2.06 1.45 4.25
CA ARG A 632 1.22 0.28 4.46
C ARG A 632 2.16 -0.83 4.96
N PHE A 633 1.68 -1.71 5.83
CA PHE A 633 2.41 -2.94 6.13
C PHE A 633 2.51 -3.78 4.86
N ASP A 634 3.67 -4.42 4.65
CA ASP A 634 3.76 -5.45 3.62
C ASP A 634 3.01 -6.70 4.08
N ILE A 635 2.12 -7.18 3.23
CA ILE A 635 1.19 -8.28 3.52
C ILE A 635 1.66 -9.61 2.92
N PHE A 636 2.75 -9.62 2.15
CA PHE A 636 3.23 -10.79 1.42
C PHE A 636 4.47 -11.38 2.09
N THR A 637 4.33 -12.59 2.65
CA THR A 637 5.43 -13.25 3.38
C THR A 637 6.55 -13.74 2.48
N LEU A 638 6.19 -14.33 1.34
CA LEU A 638 7.17 -14.95 0.43
C LEU A 638 7.57 -13.93 -0.65
N LYS A 639 8.88 -13.74 -0.75
CA LYS A 639 9.59 -12.83 -1.65
C LYS A 639 10.84 -13.53 -2.14
N MET A 640 11.57 -12.93 -3.07
CA MET A 640 12.90 -13.38 -3.46
C MET A 640 13.85 -13.47 -2.25
N PRO A 641 14.43 -14.65 -1.94
CA PRO A 641 15.55 -14.77 -1.00
C PRO A 641 16.66 -13.76 -1.29
N ASN A 642 17.19 -13.14 -0.24
CA ASN A 642 18.22 -12.11 -0.33
C ASN A 642 19.16 -12.17 0.89
N PHE A 643 20.24 -11.40 0.83
CA PHE A 643 21.14 -11.14 1.95
C PHE A 643 20.52 -10.12 2.92
N ILE A 644 20.89 -10.19 4.20
CA ILE A 644 20.55 -9.13 5.16
C ILE A 644 21.33 -7.88 4.74
N ASN A 645 20.60 -6.80 4.49
CA ASN A 645 21.11 -5.66 3.72
C ASN A 645 21.71 -4.58 4.64
N PHE A 646 22.90 -4.10 4.31
CA PHE A 646 23.64 -3.13 5.10
C PHE A 646 23.62 -1.73 4.45
N ARG A 647 22.60 -0.92 4.76
CA ARG A 647 22.46 0.49 4.34
C ARG A 647 21.52 1.29 5.24
#